data_AF-A0A059PA89-F1
#
_entry.id   AF-A0A059PA89-F1
#
_cell.length_a   1.000
_cell.length_b   1.000
_cell.length_c   1.000
_cell.angle_alpha   90.00
_cell.angle_beta   90.00
_cell.angle_gamma   90.00
#
_symmetry.space_group_name_H-M   'P 1'
#
loop_
_entity.id
_entity.type
_entity.pdbx_description
1 polymer ?
#
loop_
_entity_poly.entity_id
_entity_poly.type
_entity_poly.pdbx_seq_one_letter_code
_entity_poly.pdbx_strand_id
1 'polypeptide(L)'
;MIILSIVLVLLSNAVNIRRDLSILFNRISILILIYCILHDMSSLAVITKGVGLHGGLLLMSNITQIFHIFIFLVSILILQLTSFYPRKVWVSEYSSLKDLLLYKFIYYNTKIINKMGEHFKIIEYPLIILFVITGAVLLMSTNDLVSIFLAIELQSYGLYILSTIYRNSELSTTGGLIYFLLGGLSSCFILLGTSLLYANSGTTNLDGLYIITSISDLSTNLWYTPYYINLSLVIFTIGFLFKVSAAPFHFWSPDVYDAIPTIVTTFVAIIAKISIFILLLQLVYYTNSSFSEMSWTFILLISSLFSLIIGTVVGLTQFRIKRLFAYSTISHVGFILLALGISSVESTQAFIFYLTQYSISNLNAFVILIAIGFSLYCYISENKEHEELMDKNNSPIQLVTQLKGYFYINPFLAISLAITIFSFVGVPPLIGFFGKQMVLSAALDKGLIFLSLIAILTSVIGGVYYLGIIKEMFFSLPEYKINPLLENLVLKGNVLDNNQKIINKLNFNYKNIAISSPISFVISIITLVILLFLFMNKEWLSMGKEKTMPFFNKINLIYNKSIISFYFFKTYSTIFINNYTTRRSFSMLIYIFSLLIYSFSMLERSPAIEKISFFYKAYFVRRSRKICATSSTSSIKICAPSCSCSSCSSSRKSFSLRGYSPRESLRKLKLEKNVFFSSLRSPNEVSCPLENDKNKPIGPWFITGIIDAEGSFMVHLEKTQLRVRPGFKIKLDIRDLSLLKEIKAYFNNIGSIKIYNKECVYKVRSLKEVAIIISHFDKYNLMSQKRADFDLFKLIVNKLNNQEHLTSEGLQGIVDIGVSLNLSSSSLVKDNFPNTIPVARPLVKDIVIPDPEWIAGFVSGRGSFSIYASQSVDKRVSLSFRVFQYELGGAKDDELFKFLGYFFNCGNLNYHEDKKAVIFVIRKFEDINHKIIPFFDKYKIKGVKYKDFKDWSEAAKIIESKNHLTQEGHNEIRRIRKNMNSYRL
;
A
#
# COMPACT_ATOMS: atom_id res chain seq x y z
N MET A 1 35.27 -10.99 -14.86
CA MET A 1 34.38 -10.72 -13.70
C MET A 1 34.67 -9.37 -13.06
N ILE A 2 35.78 -9.18 -12.31
CA ILE A 2 36.11 -7.96 -11.54
C ILE A 2 35.92 -6.64 -12.31
N ILE A 3 36.41 -6.54 -13.56
CA ILE A 3 36.26 -5.32 -14.38
C ILE A 3 34.78 -4.96 -14.60
N LEU A 4 33.91 -5.97 -14.79
CA LEU A 4 32.49 -5.76 -15.10
C LEU A 4 31.68 -5.42 -13.84
N SER A 5 32.05 -5.95 -12.66
CA SER A 5 31.47 -5.50 -11.39
C SER A 5 31.92 -4.08 -11.02
N ILE A 6 33.17 -3.70 -11.28
CA ILE A 6 33.65 -2.31 -11.14
C ILE A 6 32.85 -1.37 -12.06
N VAL A 7 32.66 -1.73 -13.33
CA VAL A 7 31.86 -0.95 -14.29
C VAL A 7 30.40 -0.82 -13.84
N LEU A 8 29.80 -1.86 -13.24
CA LEU A 8 28.44 -1.80 -12.68
C LEU A 8 28.35 -0.91 -11.42
N VAL A 9 29.35 -0.94 -10.54
CA VAL A 9 29.44 -0.03 -9.38
C VAL A 9 29.59 1.43 -9.83
N LEU A 10 30.39 1.68 -10.87
CA LEU A 10 30.53 3.01 -11.48
C LEU A 10 29.22 3.47 -12.17
N LEU A 11 28.53 2.58 -12.89
CA LEU A 11 27.21 2.85 -13.48
C LEU A 11 26.14 3.14 -12.43
N SER A 12 26.12 2.39 -11.33
CA SER A 12 25.24 2.65 -10.17
C SER A 12 25.42 4.07 -9.65
N ASN A 13 26.68 4.47 -9.39
CA ASN A 13 27.01 5.81 -8.93
C ASN A 13 26.67 6.90 -9.98
N ALA A 14 26.92 6.65 -11.27
CA ALA A 14 26.62 7.60 -12.35
C ALA A 14 25.11 7.86 -12.56
N VAL A 15 24.24 6.94 -12.12
CA VAL A 15 22.77 7.03 -12.25
C VAL A 15 22.12 7.97 -11.20
N ASN A 16 22.91 8.54 -10.28
CA ASN A 16 22.47 9.43 -9.19
C ASN A 16 22.14 10.87 -9.60
N ILE A 17 21.07 11.04 -10.40
CA ILE A 17 20.41 12.32 -10.67
C ILE A 17 19.26 12.59 -9.66
N ARG A 18 18.96 11.65 -8.74
CA ARG A 18 17.95 11.78 -7.67
C ARG A 18 18.52 11.32 -6.33
N ARG A 19 18.12 11.98 -5.23
CA ARG A 19 18.61 11.74 -3.85
C ARG A 19 17.70 10.84 -2.98
N ASP A 20 16.73 10.16 -3.58
CA ASP A 20 15.80 9.26 -2.87
C ASP A 20 16.45 7.88 -2.62
N LEU A 21 16.78 7.56 -1.36
CA LEU A 21 17.48 6.32 -0.99
C LEU A 21 16.76 5.04 -1.44
N SER A 22 15.44 4.92 -1.25
CA SER A 22 14.72 3.69 -1.68
C SER A 22 14.80 3.46 -3.19
N ILE A 23 14.78 4.53 -4.00
CA ILE A 23 14.93 4.44 -5.46
C ILE A 23 16.37 4.04 -5.84
N LEU A 24 17.37 4.51 -5.10
CA LEU A 24 18.77 4.09 -5.26
C LEU A 24 18.94 2.59 -4.97
N PHE A 25 18.42 2.08 -3.85
CA PHE A 25 18.51 0.65 -3.51
C PHE A 25 17.78 -0.25 -4.51
N ASN A 26 16.56 0.10 -4.95
CA ASN A 26 15.86 -0.67 -6.00
C ASN A 26 16.67 -0.71 -7.31
N ARG A 27 17.36 0.37 -7.69
CA ARG A 27 18.23 0.42 -8.87
C ARG A 27 19.48 -0.44 -8.74
N ILE A 28 20.11 -0.45 -7.58
CA ILE A 28 21.25 -1.33 -7.27
C ILE A 28 20.82 -2.80 -7.40
N SER A 29 19.69 -3.18 -6.80
CA SER A 29 19.16 -4.56 -6.92
C SER A 29 18.88 -4.95 -8.37
N ILE A 30 18.31 -4.05 -9.20
CA ILE A 30 18.10 -4.31 -10.64
C ILE A 30 19.45 -4.50 -11.37
N LEU A 31 20.49 -3.71 -11.06
CA LEU A 31 21.82 -3.89 -11.67
C LEU A 31 22.50 -5.20 -11.25
N ILE A 32 22.32 -5.63 -9.99
CA ILE A 32 22.80 -6.94 -9.50
C ILE A 32 22.11 -8.08 -10.26
N LEU A 33 20.79 -8.03 -10.41
CA LEU A 33 20.05 -9.08 -11.13
C LEU A 33 20.41 -9.14 -12.63
N ILE A 34 20.68 -7.99 -13.27
CA ILE A 34 21.19 -7.94 -14.65
C ILE A 34 22.59 -8.58 -14.75
N TYR A 35 23.45 -8.40 -13.74
CA TYR A 35 24.74 -9.08 -13.67
C TYR A 35 24.60 -10.59 -13.55
N CYS A 36 23.68 -11.08 -12.71
CA CYS A 36 23.39 -12.51 -12.58
C CYS A 36 22.87 -13.12 -13.90
N ILE A 37 22.01 -12.41 -14.64
CA ILE A 37 21.57 -12.86 -15.98
C ILE A 37 22.75 -12.92 -16.97
N LEU A 38 23.61 -11.90 -16.99
CA LEU A 38 24.82 -11.90 -17.84
C LEU A 38 25.77 -13.05 -17.51
N HIS A 39 25.93 -13.36 -16.23
CA HIS A 39 26.72 -14.48 -15.75
C HIS A 39 26.14 -15.83 -16.19
N ASP A 40 24.86 -16.07 -15.93
CA ASP A 40 24.24 -17.37 -16.20
C ASP A 40 24.07 -17.63 -17.70
N MET A 41 23.82 -16.58 -18.52
CA MET A 41 23.91 -16.67 -19.98
C MET A 41 25.32 -17.04 -20.48
N SER A 42 26.37 -16.68 -19.75
CA SER A 42 27.76 -17.01 -20.13
C SER A 42 28.18 -18.43 -19.69
N SER A 43 27.68 -18.93 -18.56
CA SER A 43 27.96 -20.29 -18.09
C SER A 43 27.12 -21.36 -18.80
N LEU A 44 25.89 -21.02 -19.25
CA LEU A 44 25.07 -21.89 -20.09
C LEU A 44 25.82 -22.34 -21.36
N ALA A 45 26.57 -21.43 -22.00
CA ALA A 45 27.39 -21.71 -23.18
C ALA A 45 28.61 -22.64 -22.92
N VAL A 46 28.92 -22.90 -21.64
CA VAL A 46 29.92 -23.90 -21.22
C VAL A 46 29.23 -25.24 -20.96
N ILE A 47 28.14 -25.26 -20.20
CA ILE A 47 27.43 -26.49 -19.80
C ILE A 47 26.76 -27.17 -21.01
N THR A 48 26.33 -26.41 -22.03
CA THR A 48 25.86 -26.97 -23.32
C THR A 48 26.92 -27.78 -24.08
N LYS A 49 28.20 -27.76 -23.65
CA LYS A 49 29.29 -28.61 -24.18
C LYS A 49 29.47 -29.92 -23.41
N GLY A 50 28.60 -30.23 -22.45
CA GLY A 50 28.58 -31.48 -21.69
C GLY A 50 29.30 -31.46 -20.34
N VAL A 51 29.96 -30.35 -19.98
CA VAL A 51 30.62 -30.21 -18.67
C VAL A 51 29.62 -29.67 -17.65
N GLY A 52 28.92 -30.56 -16.95
CA GLY A 52 28.14 -30.23 -15.76
C GLY A 52 29.07 -29.91 -14.58
N LEU A 53 28.83 -28.79 -13.89
CA LEU A 53 29.52 -28.46 -12.64
C LEU A 53 28.80 -29.16 -11.48
N HIS A 54 29.32 -30.31 -11.06
CA HIS A 54 28.81 -31.08 -9.93
C HIS A 54 29.64 -30.79 -8.67
N GLY A 55 29.06 -30.06 -7.72
CA GLY A 55 29.73 -29.66 -6.47
C GLY A 55 29.42 -30.57 -5.28
N GLY A 56 28.76 -31.71 -5.50
CA GLY A 56 28.18 -32.56 -4.45
C GLY A 56 26.95 -31.93 -3.79
N LEU A 57 27.13 -30.77 -3.15
CA LEU A 57 26.05 -30.01 -2.50
C LEU A 57 25.12 -29.27 -3.49
N LEU A 58 25.66 -28.89 -4.65
CA LEU A 58 24.98 -28.12 -5.70
C LEU A 58 25.18 -28.76 -7.08
N LEU A 59 24.12 -28.75 -7.88
CA LEU A 59 24.03 -29.22 -9.26
C LEU A 59 23.60 -28.07 -10.19
N MET A 60 24.40 -27.81 -11.22
CA MET A 60 24.06 -26.84 -12.28
C MET A 60 23.71 -27.56 -13.58
N SER A 61 22.44 -27.46 -13.99
CA SER A 61 21.91 -28.06 -15.22
C SER A 61 21.35 -26.99 -16.15
N ASN A 62 21.15 -27.34 -17.44
CA ASN A 62 20.52 -26.44 -18.41
C ASN A 62 19.13 -25.97 -17.95
N ILE A 63 18.34 -26.84 -17.31
CA ILE A 63 16.99 -26.51 -16.82
C ILE A 63 17.09 -25.50 -15.69
N THR A 64 17.93 -25.76 -14.67
CA THR A 64 18.03 -24.89 -13.50
C THR A 64 18.52 -23.50 -13.90
N GLN A 65 19.54 -23.39 -14.75
CA GLN A 65 20.03 -22.11 -15.26
C GLN A 65 18.99 -21.32 -16.07
N ILE A 66 18.18 -21.99 -16.91
CA ILE A 66 17.06 -21.33 -17.62
C ILE A 66 16.07 -20.72 -16.60
N PHE A 67 15.77 -21.44 -15.52
CA PHE A 67 14.88 -20.95 -14.46
C PHE A 67 15.53 -19.91 -13.53
N HIS A 68 16.85 -19.90 -13.34
CA HIS A 68 17.58 -18.81 -12.68
C HIS A 68 17.40 -17.50 -13.46
N ILE A 69 17.70 -17.53 -14.77
CA ILE A 69 17.54 -16.39 -15.68
C ILE A 69 16.08 -15.90 -15.68
N PHE A 70 15.12 -16.82 -15.67
CA PHE A 70 13.70 -16.51 -15.59
C PHE A 70 13.32 -15.82 -14.26
N ILE A 71 13.74 -16.35 -13.11
CA ILE A 71 13.50 -15.74 -11.78
C ILE A 71 14.13 -14.34 -11.68
N PHE A 72 15.35 -14.14 -12.20
CA PHE A 72 15.98 -12.82 -12.23
C PHE A 72 15.19 -11.83 -13.11
N LEU A 73 14.73 -12.26 -14.29
CA LEU A 73 13.94 -11.42 -15.20
C LEU A 73 12.58 -11.03 -14.58
N VAL A 74 11.86 -12.01 -14.03
CA VAL A 74 10.59 -11.78 -13.29
C VAL A 74 10.82 -10.81 -12.13
N SER A 75 11.90 -10.98 -11.36
CA SER A 75 12.24 -10.10 -10.23
C SER A 75 12.59 -8.67 -10.65
N ILE A 76 13.29 -8.50 -11.79
CA ILE A 76 13.56 -7.17 -12.37
C ILE A 76 12.26 -6.46 -12.75
N LEU A 77 11.28 -7.17 -13.34
CA LEU A 77 9.98 -6.59 -13.69
C LEU A 77 9.20 -6.14 -12.45
N ILE A 78 9.23 -6.91 -11.35
CA ILE A 78 8.60 -6.54 -10.07
C ILE A 78 9.30 -5.32 -9.44
N LEU A 79 10.63 -5.28 -9.41
CA LEU A 79 11.40 -4.14 -8.87
C LEU A 79 11.29 -2.85 -9.71
N GLN A 80 10.92 -2.95 -11.00
CA GLN A 80 10.63 -1.76 -11.80
C GLN A 80 9.37 -1.02 -11.32
N LEU A 81 8.40 -1.72 -10.75
CA LEU A 81 7.17 -1.10 -10.20
C LEU A 81 7.51 -0.13 -9.06
N THR A 82 8.41 -0.53 -8.17
CA THR A 82 8.83 0.27 -7.01
C THR A 82 9.84 1.36 -7.38
N SER A 83 10.77 1.07 -8.29
CA SER A 83 11.80 2.03 -8.73
C SER A 83 11.25 3.26 -9.50
N PHE A 84 10.02 3.20 -10.03
CA PHE A 84 9.49 4.21 -10.95
C PHE A 84 8.14 4.82 -10.54
N TYR A 85 7.92 4.97 -9.23
CA TYR A 85 6.78 5.72 -8.70
C TYR A 85 6.69 7.16 -9.27
N PRO A 86 5.58 7.58 -9.89
CA PRO A 86 5.46 8.88 -10.54
C PRO A 86 5.38 10.02 -9.51
N ARG A 87 6.49 10.74 -9.32
CA ARG A 87 6.52 12.07 -8.66
C ARG A 87 6.47 13.25 -9.63
N LYS A 88 6.32 12.99 -10.94
CA LYS A 88 6.17 13.98 -12.00
C LYS A 88 4.94 13.65 -12.82
N VAL A 89 4.11 14.67 -13.07
CA VAL A 89 3.06 14.64 -14.08
C VAL A 89 3.70 14.94 -15.44
N TRP A 90 3.21 14.33 -16.52
CA TRP A 90 3.72 14.48 -17.89
C TRP A 90 2.62 14.99 -18.81
N VAL A 91 2.90 15.99 -19.65
CA VAL A 91 1.97 16.46 -20.68
C VAL A 91 2.24 15.74 -21.99
N SER A 92 1.17 15.30 -22.66
CA SER A 92 1.11 14.73 -24.01
C SER A 92 2.04 15.38 -25.03
N GLU A 93 1.94 16.70 -25.18
CA GLU A 93 2.64 17.54 -26.15
C GLU A 93 4.17 17.39 -26.08
N TYR A 94 4.72 17.35 -24.85
CA TYR A 94 6.15 17.24 -24.59
C TYR A 94 6.57 15.84 -24.12
N SER A 95 5.64 14.89 -24.23
CA SER A 95 5.89 13.47 -23.96
C SER A 95 6.82 12.85 -25.01
N SER A 96 6.90 13.51 -26.17
CA SER A 96 7.81 13.29 -27.27
C SER A 96 9.26 13.09 -26.86
N LEU A 97 9.93 12.32 -27.69
CA LEU A 97 11.27 11.78 -27.54
C LEU A 97 12.37 12.86 -27.54
N LYS A 98 12.28 13.77 -28.52
CA LYS A 98 13.19 14.91 -28.70
C LYS A 98 13.07 15.89 -27.54
N ASP A 99 11.83 16.06 -27.06
CA ASP A 99 11.47 17.01 -26.02
C ASP A 99 11.81 16.44 -24.64
N LEU A 100 11.65 15.13 -24.43
CA LEU A 100 12.23 14.38 -23.32
C LEU A 100 13.76 14.50 -23.25
N LEU A 101 14.46 14.66 -24.38
CA LEU A 101 15.92 14.78 -24.49
C LEU A 101 16.42 16.21 -24.25
N LEU A 102 15.76 17.19 -24.87
CA LEU A 102 16.13 18.60 -24.81
C LEU A 102 15.61 19.31 -23.56
N TYR A 103 14.47 18.90 -23.02
CA TYR A 103 13.73 19.69 -22.04
C TYR A 103 13.61 19.02 -20.66
N LYS A 104 13.77 19.85 -19.61
CA LYS A 104 13.83 19.45 -18.21
C LYS A 104 12.57 19.92 -17.47
N PHE A 105 11.60 19.02 -17.37
CA PHE A 105 10.35 19.25 -16.64
C PHE A 105 10.58 19.53 -15.16
N ILE A 106 10.22 20.73 -14.69
CA ILE A 106 10.12 21.07 -13.27
C ILE A 106 8.66 21.33 -12.91
N TYR A 107 8.19 20.60 -11.91
CA TYR A 107 6.81 20.59 -11.44
C TYR A 107 6.76 20.99 -9.96
N TYR A 108 5.97 22.01 -9.63
CA TYR A 108 6.03 22.72 -8.34
C TYR A 108 4.91 22.34 -7.35
N ASN A 109 4.45 21.08 -7.31
CA ASN A 109 3.65 20.60 -6.16
C ASN A 109 3.62 19.06 -6.01
N THR A 110 4.57 18.49 -5.26
CA THR A 110 4.64 17.02 -5.01
C THR A 110 3.54 16.46 -4.11
N LYS A 111 2.69 17.31 -3.49
CA LYS A 111 1.74 16.89 -2.46
C LYS A 111 0.58 16.01 -2.92
N ILE A 112 0.22 16.04 -4.20
CA ILE A 112 -0.97 15.35 -4.73
C ILE A 112 -0.86 13.82 -4.62
N ILE A 113 0.34 13.26 -4.78
CA ILE A 113 0.54 11.82 -4.99
C ILE A 113 0.99 11.12 -3.68
N ASN A 114 0.94 11.81 -2.54
CA ASN A 114 1.72 11.40 -1.37
C ASN A 114 1.08 10.28 -0.52
N LYS A 115 -0.24 10.01 -0.63
CA LYS A 115 -0.96 9.10 0.29
C LYS A 115 -0.68 7.60 0.06
N MET A 116 -0.53 7.16 -1.19
CA MET A 116 -0.03 5.81 -1.52
C MET A 116 1.48 5.79 -1.82
N GLY A 117 2.12 6.97 -1.86
CA GLY A 117 3.53 7.10 -2.19
C GLY A 117 4.50 6.76 -1.04
N GLU A 118 3.99 6.51 0.17
CA GLU A 118 4.79 6.14 1.34
C GLU A 118 5.17 4.66 1.35
N HIS A 119 4.27 3.82 0.85
CA HIS A 119 4.45 2.39 0.60
C HIS A 119 5.67 2.03 -0.27
N PHE A 120 6.09 2.97 -1.13
CA PHE A 120 7.24 2.84 -2.04
C PHE A 120 8.51 3.55 -1.54
N LYS A 121 8.50 4.08 -0.30
CA LYS A 121 9.67 4.71 0.35
C LYS A 121 10.46 3.73 1.23
N ILE A 122 9.95 2.53 1.47
CA ILE A 122 10.60 1.50 2.29
C ILE A 122 11.92 1.07 1.61
N ILE A 123 13.02 1.10 2.36
CA ILE A 123 14.39 0.92 1.86
C ILE A 123 14.78 -0.56 1.88
N GLU A 124 14.20 -1.29 2.83
CA GLU A 124 14.43 -2.68 3.15
C GLU A 124 13.85 -3.64 2.09
N TYR A 125 12.76 -3.23 1.42
CA TYR A 125 12.07 -4.02 0.38
C TYR A 125 13.00 -4.63 -0.70
N PRO A 126 13.83 -3.85 -1.41
CA PRO A 126 14.77 -4.38 -2.39
C PRO A 126 15.88 -5.28 -1.81
N LEU A 127 16.23 -5.11 -0.53
CA LEU A 127 17.23 -5.94 0.14
C LEU A 127 16.65 -7.31 0.52
N ILE A 128 15.44 -7.33 1.08
CA ILE A 128 14.70 -8.56 1.39
C ILE A 128 14.42 -9.36 0.11
N ILE A 129 14.09 -8.69 -1.00
CA ILE A 129 13.91 -9.37 -2.29
C ILE A 129 15.18 -10.06 -2.77
N LEU A 130 16.36 -9.44 -2.67
CA LEU A 130 17.62 -10.10 -3.02
C LEU A 130 17.87 -11.34 -2.15
N PHE A 131 17.56 -11.27 -0.85
CA PHE A 131 17.69 -12.40 0.08
C PHE A 131 16.78 -13.59 -0.29
N VAL A 132 15.51 -13.33 -0.62
CA VAL A 132 14.59 -14.38 -1.11
C VAL A 132 15.07 -14.95 -2.44
N ILE A 133 15.58 -14.12 -3.36
CA ILE A 133 16.12 -14.58 -4.65
C ILE A 133 17.34 -15.48 -4.43
N THR A 134 18.23 -15.17 -3.49
CA THR A 134 19.35 -16.07 -3.17
C THR A 134 18.88 -17.41 -2.62
N GLY A 135 17.85 -17.44 -1.76
CA GLY A 135 17.21 -18.70 -1.32
C GLY A 135 16.58 -19.47 -2.49
N ALA A 136 15.83 -18.79 -3.36
CA ALA A 136 15.19 -19.39 -4.53
C ALA A 136 16.18 -20.02 -5.52
N VAL A 137 17.30 -19.33 -5.80
CA VAL A 137 18.35 -19.80 -6.73
C VAL A 137 19.16 -20.94 -6.13
N LEU A 138 19.48 -20.89 -4.84
CA LEU A 138 20.07 -22.03 -4.15
C LEU A 138 19.11 -23.23 -4.23
N LEU A 139 17.83 -23.07 -3.90
CA LEU A 139 16.84 -24.17 -3.85
C LEU A 139 16.65 -24.89 -5.19
N MET A 140 16.77 -24.20 -6.32
CA MET A 140 16.72 -24.85 -7.65
C MET A 140 18.02 -25.57 -8.03
N SER A 141 19.13 -25.30 -7.33
CA SER A 141 20.44 -25.87 -7.62
C SER A 141 20.97 -26.78 -6.51
N THR A 142 20.18 -27.08 -5.48
CA THR A 142 20.53 -28.04 -4.43
C THR A 142 20.57 -29.47 -4.94
N ASN A 143 21.57 -30.23 -4.49
CA ASN A 143 21.72 -31.67 -4.77
C ASN A 143 21.77 -32.53 -3.49
N ASP A 144 21.51 -31.93 -2.32
CA ASP A 144 21.65 -32.57 -1.02
C ASP A 144 20.46 -32.21 -0.10
N LEU A 145 19.97 -33.15 0.70
CA LEU A 145 18.80 -32.97 1.58
C LEU A 145 18.97 -31.86 2.62
N VAL A 146 20.20 -31.61 3.10
CA VAL A 146 20.49 -30.53 4.05
C VAL A 146 20.53 -29.19 3.32
N SER A 147 21.12 -29.14 2.12
CA SER A 147 21.13 -27.90 1.32
C SER A 147 19.71 -27.49 0.89
N ILE A 148 18.83 -28.45 0.58
CA ILE A 148 17.39 -28.23 0.34
C ILE A 148 16.73 -27.51 1.52
N PHE A 149 16.90 -28.03 2.75
CA PHE A 149 16.27 -27.47 3.94
C PHE A 149 16.77 -26.04 4.24
N LEU A 150 18.08 -25.81 4.16
CA LEU A 150 18.67 -24.49 4.38
C LEU A 150 18.23 -23.47 3.31
N ALA A 151 18.14 -23.87 2.04
CA ALA A 151 17.72 -22.98 0.96
C ALA A 151 16.24 -22.59 1.04
N ILE A 152 15.33 -23.53 1.38
CA ILE A 152 13.90 -23.20 1.51
C ILE A 152 13.62 -22.36 2.75
N GLU A 153 14.36 -22.53 3.84
CA GLU A 153 14.25 -21.62 4.99
C GLU A 153 14.78 -20.23 4.68
N LEU A 154 15.93 -20.11 4.01
CA LEU A 154 16.46 -18.81 3.55
C LEU A 154 15.43 -18.06 2.68
N GLN A 155 14.76 -18.78 1.77
CA GLN A 155 13.68 -18.24 0.96
C GLN A 155 12.45 -17.86 1.82
N SER A 156 12.06 -18.72 2.76
CA SER A 156 10.86 -18.58 3.59
C SER A 156 10.96 -17.39 4.56
N TYR A 157 12.06 -17.24 5.30
CA TYR A 157 12.25 -16.13 6.25
C TYR A 157 12.18 -14.77 5.56
N GLY A 158 12.79 -14.63 4.38
CA GLY A 158 12.68 -13.40 3.60
C GLY A 158 11.23 -13.09 3.21
N LEU A 159 10.44 -14.10 2.82
CA LEU A 159 9.02 -13.94 2.48
C LEU A 159 8.14 -13.61 3.70
N TYR A 160 8.42 -14.19 4.87
CA TYR A 160 7.73 -13.84 6.12
C TYR A 160 7.99 -12.38 6.52
N ILE A 161 9.25 -11.91 6.43
CA ILE A 161 9.59 -10.49 6.69
C ILE A 161 8.92 -9.58 5.63
N LEU A 162 8.88 -10.00 4.36
CA LEU A 162 8.25 -9.25 3.28
C LEU A 162 6.73 -9.13 3.47
N SER A 163 6.07 -10.13 4.08
CA SER A 163 4.64 -10.11 4.35
C SER A 163 4.19 -9.10 5.42
N THR A 164 5.04 -8.87 6.43
CA THR A 164 4.79 -7.97 7.57
C THR A 164 5.29 -6.53 7.33
N ILE A 165 5.68 -6.21 6.09
CA ILE A 165 6.37 -4.97 5.74
C ILE A 165 5.56 -3.70 6.05
N TYR A 166 4.22 -3.76 6.00
CA TYR A 166 3.35 -2.65 6.42
C TYR A 166 2.94 -2.81 7.89
N ARG A 167 3.89 -2.57 8.80
CA ARG A 167 3.74 -2.69 10.27
C ARG A 167 2.57 -1.93 10.88
N ASN A 168 2.02 -0.95 10.15
CA ASN A 168 0.85 -0.14 10.56
C ASN A 168 -0.50 -0.70 10.06
N SER A 169 -0.49 -1.86 9.37
CA SER A 169 -1.68 -2.58 8.90
C SER A 169 -1.85 -3.86 9.72
N GLU A 170 -2.99 -3.95 10.42
CA GLU A 170 -3.40 -5.14 11.16
C GLU A 170 -3.59 -6.36 10.23
N LEU A 171 -4.04 -6.14 8.99
CA LEU A 171 -4.12 -7.19 7.98
C LEU A 171 -2.70 -7.67 7.59
N SER A 172 -1.77 -6.77 7.30
CA SER A 172 -0.40 -7.15 6.93
C SER A 172 0.34 -7.90 8.03
N THR A 173 0.09 -7.57 9.31
CA THR A 173 0.70 -8.29 10.45
C THR A 173 0.03 -9.64 10.72
N THR A 174 -1.30 -9.71 10.74
CA THR A 174 -2.03 -10.99 10.93
C THR A 174 -1.78 -11.96 9.79
N GLY A 175 -1.83 -11.52 8.54
CA GLY A 175 -1.51 -12.35 7.36
C GLY A 175 -0.06 -12.86 7.38
N GLY A 176 0.90 -12.02 7.81
CA GLY A 176 2.28 -12.46 7.95
C GLY A 176 2.51 -13.46 9.08
N LEU A 177 1.78 -13.33 10.20
CA LEU A 177 1.79 -14.29 11.30
C LEU A 177 1.19 -15.63 10.89
N ILE A 178 0.06 -15.64 10.17
CA ILE A 178 -0.56 -16.84 9.60
C ILE A 178 0.43 -17.55 8.66
N TYR A 179 1.10 -16.79 7.79
CA TYR A 179 2.08 -17.33 6.85
C TYR A 179 3.31 -17.91 7.55
N PHE A 180 3.81 -17.24 8.59
CA PHE A 180 4.93 -17.74 9.41
C PHE A 180 4.58 -19.05 10.13
N LEU A 181 3.43 -19.13 10.81
CA LEU A 181 3.04 -20.31 11.59
C LEU A 181 2.82 -21.54 10.70
N LEU A 182 2.01 -21.40 9.63
CA LEU A 182 1.72 -22.51 8.71
C LEU A 182 2.93 -22.83 7.82
N GLY A 183 3.75 -21.83 7.50
CA GLY A 183 5.04 -22.01 6.84
C GLY A 183 6.06 -22.76 7.69
N GLY A 184 6.12 -22.50 9.00
CA GLY A 184 6.97 -23.24 9.95
C GLY A 184 6.51 -24.69 10.13
N LEU A 185 5.21 -24.92 10.31
CA LEU A 185 4.61 -26.25 10.36
C LEU A 185 4.94 -27.08 9.10
N SER A 186 4.92 -26.46 7.91
CA SER A 186 5.33 -27.13 6.68
C SER A 186 6.83 -27.50 6.66
N SER A 187 7.70 -26.67 7.25
CA SER A 187 9.12 -26.96 7.39
C SER A 187 9.40 -28.10 8.38
N CYS A 188 8.56 -28.30 9.40
CA CYS A 188 8.63 -29.47 10.27
C CYS A 188 8.38 -30.78 9.48
N PHE A 189 7.42 -30.81 8.55
CA PHE A 189 7.21 -31.96 7.67
C PHE A 189 8.38 -32.18 6.70
N ILE A 190 8.97 -31.11 6.15
CA ILE A 190 10.18 -31.24 5.31
C ILE A 190 11.34 -31.82 6.12
N LEU A 191 11.60 -31.33 7.34
CA LEU A 191 12.68 -31.81 8.21
C LEU A 191 12.46 -33.24 8.73
N LEU A 192 11.21 -33.64 8.99
CA LEU A 192 10.86 -35.02 9.30
C LEU A 192 11.05 -35.93 8.07
N GLY A 193 10.70 -35.45 6.88
CA GLY A 193 10.95 -36.14 5.63
C GLY A 193 12.43 -36.36 5.35
N THR A 194 13.28 -35.33 5.51
CA THR A 194 14.74 -35.48 5.30
C THR A 194 15.40 -36.35 6.36
N SER A 195 14.98 -36.29 7.63
CA SER A 195 15.55 -37.13 8.68
C SER A 195 15.15 -38.60 8.53
N LEU A 196 13.91 -38.90 8.13
CA LEU A 196 13.47 -40.26 7.81
C LEU A 196 14.14 -40.78 6.53
N LEU A 197 14.30 -39.95 5.49
CA LEU A 197 15.09 -40.33 4.31
C LEU A 197 16.52 -40.72 4.70
N TYR A 198 17.22 -39.85 5.44
CA TYR A 198 18.61 -40.09 5.86
C TYR A 198 18.75 -41.30 6.79
N ALA A 199 17.84 -41.49 7.75
CA ALA A 199 17.85 -42.63 8.65
C ALA A 199 17.67 -43.98 7.93
N ASN A 200 16.97 -43.98 6.79
CA ASN A 200 16.82 -45.16 5.94
C ASN A 200 17.96 -45.31 4.92
N SER A 201 18.39 -44.23 4.24
CA SER A 201 19.36 -44.30 3.14
C SER A 201 20.84 -44.24 3.55
N GLY A 202 21.12 -43.80 4.79
CA GLY A 202 22.47 -43.45 5.24
C GLY A 202 23.13 -42.29 4.48
N THR A 203 22.41 -41.63 3.56
CA THR A 203 22.97 -40.69 2.58
C THR A 203 22.08 -39.47 2.36
N THR A 204 22.68 -38.28 2.32
CA THR A 204 21.98 -37.01 2.11
C THR A 204 22.02 -36.52 0.66
N ASN A 205 22.95 -37.04 -0.17
CA ASN A 205 23.11 -36.66 -1.57
C ASN A 205 22.03 -37.29 -2.47
N LEU A 206 21.41 -36.50 -3.36
CA LEU A 206 20.33 -36.98 -4.25
C LEU A 206 20.79 -38.06 -5.23
N ASP A 207 22.03 -37.98 -5.75
CA ASP A 207 22.55 -39.05 -6.62
C ASP A 207 22.71 -40.37 -5.86
N GLY A 208 22.95 -40.32 -4.54
CA GLY A 208 22.99 -41.50 -3.68
C GLY A 208 21.61 -42.15 -3.53
N LEU A 209 20.57 -41.33 -3.33
CA LEU A 209 19.18 -41.81 -3.32
C LEU A 209 18.76 -42.42 -4.67
N TYR A 210 19.23 -41.86 -5.79
CA TYR A 210 18.99 -42.42 -7.12
C TYR A 210 19.68 -43.77 -7.34
N ILE A 211 20.93 -43.94 -6.87
CA ILE A 211 21.62 -45.23 -6.90
C ILE A 211 20.87 -46.26 -6.04
N ILE A 212 20.44 -45.89 -4.82
CA ILE A 212 19.68 -46.79 -3.93
C ILE A 212 18.33 -47.18 -4.55
N THR A 213 17.59 -46.23 -5.11
CA THR A 213 16.25 -46.47 -5.71
C THR A 213 16.28 -47.09 -7.11
N SER A 214 17.44 -47.22 -7.74
CA SER A 214 17.61 -47.97 -9.00
C SER A 214 18.20 -49.37 -8.78
N ILE A 215 18.94 -49.59 -7.68
CA ILE A 215 19.44 -50.92 -7.29
C ILE A 215 18.35 -51.75 -6.58
N SER A 216 17.34 -51.11 -5.96
CA SER A 216 16.25 -51.81 -5.25
C SER A 216 15.47 -52.83 -6.09
N ASP A 217 15.49 -52.70 -7.42
CA ASP A 217 14.78 -53.60 -8.34
C ASP A 217 15.46 -54.99 -8.47
N LEU A 218 16.71 -55.14 -8.03
CA LEU A 218 17.54 -56.33 -8.25
C LEU A 218 17.53 -57.36 -7.11
N SER A 219 16.94 -57.06 -5.94
CA SER A 219 17.12 -57.93 -4.76
C SER A 219 15.94 -57.92 -3.78
N THR A 220 15.27 -59.07 -3.66
CA THR A 220 14.17 -59.31 -2.70
C THR A 220 14.64 -59.50 -1.25
N ASN A 221 15.94 -59.77 -1.04
CA ASN A 221 16.53 -60.18 0.25
C ASN A 221 17.57 -59.17 0.79
N LEU A 222 17.26 -57.88 0.79
CA LEU A 222 18.04 -56.88 1.54
C LEU A 222 17.43 -56.63 2.92
N TRP A 223 18.22 -56.09 3.86
CA TRP A 223 17.74 -55.51 5.12
C TRP A 223 16.93 -54.20 4.93
N TYR A 224 16.42 -53.98 3.73
CA TYR A 224 15.88 -52.70 3.28
C TYR A 224 14.54 -52.91 2.57
N THR A 225 13.46 -52.33 3.11
CA THR A 225 12.16 -52.36 2.44
C THR A 225 11.93 -51.03 1.69
N PRO A 226 11.63 -51.05 0.39
CA PRO A 226 11.44 -49.81 -0.40
C PRO A 226 10.23 -48.99 0.08
N TYR A 227 9.33 -49.60 0.85
CA TYR A 227 8.22 -48.94 1.53
C TYR A 227 8.68 -47.77 2.43
N TYR A 228 9.81 -47.91 3.14
CA TYR A 228 10.29 -46.84 4.02
C TYR A 228 10.81 -45.62 3.27
N ILE A 229 11.40 -45.77 2.07
CA ILE A 229 11.68 -44.62 1.18
C ILE A 229 10.37 -43.93 0.82
N ASN A 230 9.40 -44.67 0.27
CA ASN A 230 8.16 -44.08 -0.22
C ASN A 230 7.38 -43.36 0.88
N LEU A 231 7.30 -43.93 2.09
CA LEU A 231 6.70 -43.26 3.25
C LEU A 231 7.44 -41.96 3.61
N SER A 232 8.77 -41.97 3.60
CA SER A 232 9.59 -40.79 3.86
C SER A 232 9.40 -39.70 2.78
N LEU A 233 9.33 -40.09 1.50
CA LEU A 233 9.04 -39.19 0.38
C LEU A 233 7.61 -38.62 0.43
N VAL A 234 6.61 -39.38 0.88
CA VAL A 234 5.26 -38.87 1.11
C VAL A 234 5.26 -37.79 2.21
N ILE A 235 5.93 -38.02 3.34
CA ILE A 235 6.04 -37.02 4.43
C ILE A 235 6.79 -35.76 3.96
N PHE A 236 7.91 -35.94 3.27
CA PHE A 236 8.71 -34.86 2.68
C PHE A 236 7.89 -34.01 1.70
N THR A 237 7.15 -34.65 0.80
CA THR A 237 6.37 -33.98 -0.25
C THR A 237 5.11 -33.30 0.27
N ILE A 238 4.46 -33.82 1.32
CA ILE A 238 3.40 -33.09 2.06
C ILE A 238 3.90 -31.71 2.49
N GLY A 239 5.13 -31.62 3.02
CA GLY A 239 5.75 -30.34 3.39
C GLY A 239 5.88 -29.35 2.23
N PHE A 240 6.24 -29.80 1.02
CA PHE A 240 6.25 -28.94 -0.16
C PHE A 240 4.85 -28.60 -0.69
N LEU A 241 3.88 -29.53 -0.61
CA LEU A 241 2.49 -29.26 -1.01
C LEU A 241 1.87 -28.12 -0.17
N PHE A 242 2.18 -28.07 1.14
CA PHE A 242 1.90 -26.90 1.99
C PHE A 242 2.55 -25.62 1.42
N LYS A 243 3.89 -25.60 1.24
CA LYS A 243 4.62 -24.40 0.75
C LYS A 243 4.15 -23.92 -0.64
N VAL A 244 3.68 -24.83 -1.50
CA VAL A 244 3.13 -24.56 -2.84
C VAL A 244 1.66 -24.13 -2.80
N SER A 245 0.97 -24.24 -1.64
CA SER A 245 -0.47 -24.03 -1.44
C SER A 245 -1.36 -24.98 -2.26
N ALA A 246 -0.92 -26.22 -2.45
CA ALA A 246 -1.74 -27.26 -3.07
C ALA A 246 -2.80 -27.77 -2.10
N ALA A 247 -3.97 -28.18 -2.61
CA ALA A 247 -5.00 -28.79 -1.77
C ALA A 247 -4.63 -30.25 -1.41
N PRO A 248 -4.96 -30.75 -0.19
CA PRO A 248 -5.79 -30.10 0.84
C PRO A 248 -5.10 -28.95 1.59
N PHE A 249 -3.77 -28.87 1.61
CA PHE A 249 -2.95 -27.97 2.43
C PHE A 249 -2.93 -26.48 2.02
N HIS A 250 -3.95 -26.04 1.27
CA HIS A 250 -4.05 -24.74 0.61
C HIS A 250 -4.48 -23.56 1.52
N PHE A 251 -5.04 -23.85 2.70
CA PHE A 251 -5.84 -22.91 3.51
C PHE A 251 -5.17 -21.56 3.80
N TRP A 252 -3.84 -21.51 3.95
CA TRP A 252 -3.12 -20.27 4.22
C TRP A 252 -3.17 -19.28 3.05
N SER A 253 -3.16 -19.75 1.79
CA SER A 253 -2.90 -18.89 0.64
C SER A 253 -3.99 -17.84 0.38
N PRO A 254 -5.30 -18.14 0.41
CA PRO A 254 -6.33 -17.14 0.19
C PRO A 254 -6.30 -15.99 1.20
N ASP A 255 -6.10 -16.29 2.49
CA ASP A 255 -6.07 -15.27 3.54
C ASP A 255 -4.78 -14.46 3.49
N VAL A 256 -3.64 -15.11 3.35
CA VAL A 256 -2.33 -14.47 3.22
C VAL A 256 -2.28 -13.57 1.97
N TYR A 257 -2.89 -13.96 0.85
CA TYR A 257 -2.92 -13.14 -0.38
C TYR A 257 -3.88 -11.95 -0.23
N ASP A 258 -4.97 -12.04 0.53
CA ASP A 258 -5.88 -10.90 0.74
C ASP A 258 -5.43 -9.95 1.88
N ALA A 259 -4.66 -10.47 2.83
CA ALA A 259 -4.06 -9.70 3.92
C ALA A 259 -2.85 -8.85 3.47
N ILE A 260 -1.96 -9.43 2.66
CA ILE A 260 -0.67 -8.80 2.27
C ILE A 260 -0.85 -7.71 1.17
N PRO A 261 -0.02 -6.65 1.14
CA PRO A 261 0.00 -5.68 0.04
C PRO A 261 0.30 -6.29 -1.34
N THR A 262 -0.41 -5.82 -2.38
CA THR A 262 -0.40 -6.40 -3.75
C THR A 262 0.99 -6.58 -4.35
N ILE A 263 1.92 -5.67 -4.08
CA ILE A 263 3.29 -5.73 -4.61
C ILE A 263 4.00 -6.99 -4.11
N VAL A 264 3.79 -7.33 -2.83
CA VAL A 264 4.36 -8.52 -2.18
C VAL A 264 3.62 -9.79 -2.63
N THR A 265 2.29 -9.74 -2.82
CA THR A 265 1.55 -10.91 -3.33
C THR A 265 2.01 -11.32 -4.72
N THR A 266 2.45 -10.39 -5.58
CA THR A 266 3.06 -10.73 -6.89
C THR A 266 4.27 -11.64 -6.76
N PHE A 267 5.06 -11.44 -5.70
CA PHE A 267 6.33 -12.11 -5.47
C PHE A 267 6.11 -13.47 -4.79
N VAL A 268 5.23 -13.51 -3.78
CA VAL A 268 4.77 -14.76 -3.11
C VAL A 268 4.08 -15.71 -4.10
N ALA A 269 3.23 -15.21 -5.01
CA ALA A 269 2.48 -16.05 -5.94
C ALA A 269 3.32 -16.68 -7.05
N ILE A 270 4.55 -16.20 -7.27
CA ILE A 270 5.38 -16.54 -8.43
C ILE A 270 6.75 -17.09 -8.01
N ILE A 271 7.60 -16.27 -7.37
CA ILE A 271 9.00 -16.64 -7.09
C ILE A 271 9.10 -17.82 -6.13
N ALA A 272 8.22 -17.89 -5.13
CA ALA A 272 8.15 -19.02 -4.20
C ALA A 272 7.74 -20.32 -4.89
N LYS A 273 6.77 -20.26 -5.82
CA LYS A 273 6.25 -21.45 -6.50
C LYS A 273 7.22 -21.97 -7.57
N ILE A 274 7.90 -21.10 -8.32
CA ILE A 274 8.89 -21.54 -9.33
C ILE A 274 10.01 -22.37 -8.71
N SER A 275 10.68 -21.88 -7.66
CA SER A 275 11.84 -22.58 -7.09
C SER A 275 11.48 -23.95 -6.53
N ILE A 276 10.36 -24.05 -5.80
CA ILE A 276 9.89 -25.32 -5.24
C ILE A 276 9.46 -26.28 -6.35
N PHE A 277 8.78 -25.81 -7.41
CA PHE A 277 8.36 -26.69 -8.49
C PHE A 277 9.56 -27.26 -9.28
N ILE A 278 10.64 -26.49 -9.49
CA ILE A 278 11.85 -27.01 -10.13
C ILE A 278 12.57 -28.03 -9.25
N LEU A 279 12.63 -27.79 -7.93
CA LEU A 279 13.12 -28.80 -6.97
C LEU A 279 12.27 -30.08 -7.00
N LEU A 280 10.94 -29.98 -7.06
CA LEU A 280 10.08 -31.15 -7.14
C LEU A 280 10.28 -31.92 -8.46
N LEU A 281 10.60 -31.26 -9.57
CA LEU A 281 10.97 -31.92 -10.82
C LEU A 281 12.30 -32.68 -10.69
N GLN A 282 13.30 -32.11 -9.99
CA GLN A 282 14.55 -32.80 -9.68
C GLN A 282 14.31 -34.01 -8.76
N LEU A 283 13.46 -33.87 -7.75
CA LEU A 283 13.09 -34.96 -6.83
C LEU A 283 12.40 -36.11 -7.55
N VAL A 284 11.47 -35.83 -8.48
CA VAL A 284 10.87 -36.85 -9.36
C VAL A 284 11.94 -37.53 -10.19
N TYR A 285 12.79 -36.77 -10.90
CA TYR A 285 13.86 -37.35 -11.73
C TYR A 285 14.77 -38.31 -10.94
N TYR A 286 15.15 -37.94 -9.71
CA TYR A 286 16.05 -38.74 -8.87
C TYR A 286 15.40 -39.91 -8.10
N THR A 287 14.07 -40.07 -8.13
CA THR A 287 13.38 -41.12 -7.31
C THR A 287 12.26 -41.89 -8.02
N ASN A 288 11.87 -41.51 -9.24
CA ASN A 288 10.80 -42.15 -10.02
C ASN A 288 11.19 -43.53 -10.60
N SER A 289 12.38 -44.04 -10.28
CA SER A 289 12.82 -45.41 -10.54
C SER A 289 12.12 -46.47 -9.67
N SER A 290 11.65 -46.11 -8.46
CA SER A 290 11.20 -47.09 -7.48
C SER A 290 9.91 -47.84 -7.89
N PHE A 291 10.05 -49.13 -8.23
CA PHE A 291 8.99 -49.95 -8.83
C PHE A 291 7.94 -50.49 -7.83
N SER A 292 7.42 -49.64 -6.94
CA SER A 292 6.29 -49.98 -6.05
C SER A 292 4.95 -49.61 -6.67
N GLU A 293 3.94 -50.49 -6.60
CA GLU A 293 2.59 -50.25 -7.12
C GLU A 293 1.95 -48.94 -6.63
N MET A 294 2.26 -48.53 -5.40
CA MET A 294 1.84 -47.26 -4.81
C MET A 294 3.03 -46.31 -4.58
N SER A 295 3.64 -45.87 -5.68
CA SER A 295 4.73 -44.89 -5.66
C SER A 295 4.32 -43.54 -5.06
N TRP A 296 5.27 -42.85 -4.44
CA TRP A 296 5.02 -41.57 -3.77
C TRP A 296 4.39 -40.50 -4.70
N THR A 297 4.67 -40.53 -6.01
CA THR A 297 4.15 -39.57 -6.99
C THR A 297 2.61 -39.63 -7.10
N PHE A 298 1.98 -40.70 -6.64
CA PHE A 298 0.51 -40.79 -6.50
C PHE A 298 -0.07 -39.71 -5.56
N ILE A 299 0.66 -39.24 -4.53
CA ILE A 299 0.19 -38.15 -3.66
C ILE A 299 0.07 -36.83 -4.41
N LEU A 300 0.91 -36.61 -5.42
CA LEU A 300 0.87 -35.43 -6.29
C LEU A 300 -0.34 -35.50 -7.22
N LEU A 301 -0.69 -36.69 -7.73
CA LEU A 301 -1.89 -36.89 -8.55
C LEU A 301 -3.17 -36.69 -7.71
N ILE A 302 -3.24 -37.22 -6.48
CA ILE A 302 -4.34 -36.94 -5.53
C ILE A 302 -4.44 -35.43 -5.24
N SER A 303 -3.31 -34.77 -4.94
CA SER A 303 -3.28 -33.34 -4.67
C SER A 303 -3.66 -32.50 -5.90
N SER A 304 -3.34 -32.96 -7.11
CA SER A 304 -3.78 -32.33 -8.36
C SER A 304 -5.30 -32.33 -8.50
N LEU A 305 -5.96 -33.47 -8.24
CA LEU A 305 -7.41 -33.63 -8.27
C LEU A 305 -8.09 -32.69 -7.27
N PHE A 306 -7.64 -32.68 -6.02
CA PHE A 306 -8.19 -31.79 -5.00
C PHE A 306 -7.95 -30.31 -5.33
N SER A 307 -6.78 -29.96 -5.88
CA SER A 307 -6.44 -28.56 -6.22
C SER A 307 -7.27 -28.04 -7.39
N LEU A 308 -7.54 -28.88 -8.39
CA LEU A 308 -8.44 -28.57 -9.51
C LEU A 308 -9.89 -28.32 -9.03
N ILE A 309 -10.44 -29.23 -8.21
CA ILE A 309 -11.81 -29.13 -7.71
C ILE A 309 -11.96 -27.96 -6.74
N ILE A 310 -11.17 -27.91 -5.66
CA ILE A 310 -11.32 -26.89 -4.61
C ILE A 310 -10.97 -25.49 -5.13
N GLY A 311 -9.91 -25.35 -5.93
CA GLY A 311 -9.52 -24.08 -6.53
C GLY A 311 -10.55 -23.50 -7.50
N THR A 312 -11.43 -24.32 -8.08
CA THR A 312 -12.48 -23.85 -9.00
C THR A 312 -13.82 -23.66 -8.30
N VAL A 313 -14.28 -24.64 -7.50
CA VAL A 313 -15.55 -24.56 -6.76
C VAL A 313 -15.54 -23.42 -5.73
N VAL A 314 -14.48 -23.30 -4.92
CA VAL A 314 -14.39 -22.23 -3.91
C VAL A 314 -14.02 -20.88 -4.54
N GLY A 315 -13.42 -20.87 -5.73
CA GLY A 315 -13.18 -19.66 -6.52
C GLY A 315 -14.47 -18.93 -6.93
N LEU A 316 -15.56 -19.67 -7.20
CA LEU A 316 -16.86 -19.11 -7.58
C LEU A 316 -17.49 -18.20 -6.51
N THR A 317 -17.19 -18.42 -5.23
CA THR A 317 -17.81 -17.70 -4.10
C THR A 317 -17.05 -16.44 -3.66
N GLN A 318 -15.96 -16.07 -4.36
CA GLN A 318 -15.06 -15.01 -3.92
C GLN A 318 -15.39 -13.62 -4.50
N PHE A 319 -15.92 -12.73 -3.66
CA PHE A 319 -16.10 -11.30 -3.99
C PHE A 319 -14.79 -10.48 -3.92
N ARG A 320 -13.77 -11.02 -3.24
CA ARG A 320 -12.47 -10.40 -2.98
C ARG A 320 -11.49 -10.76 -4.09
N ILE A 321 -11.02 -9.79 -4.88
CA ILE A 321 -10.23 -10.07 -6.10
C ILE A 321 -8.92 -10.82 -5.80
N LYS A 322 -8.28 -10.54 -4.65
CA LYS A 322 -7.05 -11.24 -4.24
C LYS A 322 -7.29 -12.67 -3.76
N ARG A 323 -8.42 -12.95 -3.09
CA ARG A 323 -8.83 -14.34 -2.76
C ARG A 323 -9.19 -15.12 -4.02
N LEU A 324 -9.94 -14.51 -4.93
CA LEU A 324 -10.27 -15.09 -6.23
C LEU A 324 -8.98 -15.46 -7.00
N PHE A 325 -8.01 -14.54 -7.08
CA PHE A 325 -6.70 -14.84 -7.67
C PHE A 325 -5.92 -15.92 -6.89
N ALA A 326 -6.04 -16.02 -5.56
CA ALA A 326 -5.42 -17.11 -4.80
C ALA A 326 -5.99 -18.49 -5.18
N TYR A 327 -7.32 -18.66 -5.18
CA TYR A 327 -7.99 -19.89 -5.61
C TYR A 327 -7.73 -20.23 -7.09
N SER A 328 -7.67 -19.20 -7.93
CA SER A 328 -7.13 -19.29 -9.30
C SER A 328 -5.72 -19.92 -9.30
N THR A 329 -4.77 -19.43 -8.50
CA THR A 329 -3.43 -20.06 -8.42
C THR A 329 -3.46 -21.48 -7.88
N ILE A 330 -4.41 -21.84 -7.01
CA ILE A 330 -4.59 -23.21 -6.51
C ILE A 330 -5.07 -24.13 -7.66
N SER A 331 -6.02 -23.68 -8.48
CA SER A 331 -6.45 -24.44 -9.67
C SER A 331 -5.31 -24.62 -10.70
N HIS A 332 -4.48 -23.60 -10.91
CA HIS A 332 -3.30 -23.69 -11.78
C HIS A 332 -2.21 -24.59 -11.18
N VAL A 333 -2.00 -24.58 -9.86
CA VAL A 333 -1.14 -25.53 -9.14
C VAL A 333 -1.61 -26.97 -9.38
N GLY A 334 -2.92 -27.21 -9.47
CA GLY A 334 -3.48 -28.51 -9.87
C GLY A 334 -2.97 -29.01 -11.23
N PHE A 335 -3.00 -28.17 -12.28
CA PHE A 335 -2.43 -28.51 -13.59
C PHE A 335 -0.90 -28.74 -13.55
N ILE A 336 -0.16 -27.97 -12.75
CA ILE A 336 1.29 -28.15 -12.61
C ILE A 336 1.62 -29.48 -11.92
N LEU A 337 0.89 -29.84 -10.86
CA LEU A 337 1.06 -31.11 -10.14
C LEU A 337 0.64 -32.32 -10.98
N LEU A 338 -0.42 -32.19 -11.79
CA LEU A 338 -0.84 -33.21 -12.75
C LEU A 338 0.32 -33.54 -13.71
N ALA A 339 0.93 -32.53 -14.32
CA ALA A 339 2.06 -32.72 -15.22
C ALA A 339 3.29 -33.33 -14.52
N LEU A 340 3.57 -32.92 -13.28
CA LEU A 340 4.73 -33.40 -12.52
C LEU A 340 4.58 -34.85 -12.04
N GLY A 341 3.37 -35.29 -11.65
CA GLY A 341 3.08 -36.67 -11.26
C GLY A 341 3.01 -37.69 -12.42
N ILE A 342 2.94 -37.21 -13.67
CA ILE A 342 2.95 -38.07 -14.87
C ILE A 342 4.36 -38.54 -15.25
N SER A 343 5.41 -37.77 -14.91
CA SER A 343 6.83 -38.13 -15.05
C SER A 343 7.34 -38.60 -16.43
N SER A 344 6.57 -38.46 -17.51
CA SER A 344 7.03 -38.70 -18.90
C SER A 344 7.81 -37.52 -19.51
N VAL A 345 8.52 -37.75 -20.61
CA VAL A 345 9.27 -36.70 -21.33
C VAL A 345 8.34 -35.61 -21.85
N GLU A 346 7.21 -36.01 -22.44
CA GLU A 346 6.13 -35.14 -22.91
C GLU A 346 5.57 -34.29 -21.76
N SER A 347 5.41 -34.89 -20.57
CA SER A 347 4.86 -34.22 -19.39
C SER A 347 5.86 -33.27 -18.72
N THR A 348 7.14 -33.59 -18.69
CA THR A 348 8.16 -32.64 -18.21
C THR A 348 8.28 -31.41 -19.12
N GLN A 349 8.12 -31.59 -20.45
CA GLN A 349 7.99 -30.46 -21.37
C GLN A 349 6.71 -29.64 -21.10
N ALA A 350 5.55 -30.31 -20.93
CA ALA A 350 4.28 -29.66 -20.60
C ALA A 350 4.36 -28.86 -19.29
N PHE A 351 4.99 -29.43 -18.26
CA PHE A 351 5.25 -28.80 -16.97
C PHE A 351 6.10 -27.52 -17.09
N ILE A 352 7.23 -27.57 -17.80
CA ILE A 352 8.11 -26.41 -18.02
C ILE A 352 7.37 -25.28 -18.74
N PHE A 353 6.60 -25.63 -19.78
CA PHE A 353 5.77 -24.68 -20.51
C PHE A 353 4.67 -24.08 -19.62
N TYR A 354 3.94 -24.90 -18.85
CA TYR A 354 2.86 -24.44 -17.99
C TYR A 354 3.38 -23.54 -16.86
N LEU A 355 4.50 -23.89 -16.21
CA LEU A 355 5.08 -23.12 -15.11
C LEU A 355 5.54 -21.72 -15.56
N THR A 356 6.13 -21.62 -16.76
CA THR A 356 6.51 -20.33 -17.35
C THR A 356 5.28 -19.52 -17.77
N GLN A 357 4.29 -20.15 -18.43
CA GLN A 357 3.01 -19.53 -18.77
C GLN A 357 2.28 -18.98 -17.54
N TYR A 358 2.12 -19.80 -16.50
CA TYR A 358 1.51 -19.44 -15.21
C TYR A 358 2.15 -18.18 -14.62
N SER A 359 3.49 -18.16 -14.58
CA SER A 359 4.27 -17.08 -13.98
C SER A 359 4.13 -15.77 -14.77
N ILE A 360 4.17 -15.84 -16.10
CA ILE A 360 4.00 -14.68 -17.00
C ILE A 360 2.59 -14.10 -16.88
N SER A 361 1.54 -14.94 -16.89
CA SER A 361 0.15 -14.46 -16.79
C SER A 361 -0.18 -13.87 -15.42
N ASN A 362 0.30 -14.48 -14.32
CA ASN A 362 0.09 -13.95 -12.97
C ASN A 362 0.82 -12.63 -12.74
N LEU A 363 2.07 -12.49 -13.22
CA LEU A 363 2.79 -11.23 -13.10
C LEU A 363 2.00 -10.11 -13.77
N ASN A 364 1.52 -10.35 -14.99
CA ASN A 364 0.75 -9.33 -15.71
C ASN A 364 -0.55 -8.97 -14.98
N ALA A 365 -1.34 -9.96 -14.54
CA ALA A 365 -2.61 -9.73 -13.86
C ALA A 365 -2.45 -8.86 -12.59
N PHE A 366 -1.44 -9.14 -11.74
CA PHE A 366 -1.18 -8.30 -10.57
C PHE A 366 -0.57 -6.93 -10.91
N VAL A 367 0.30 -6.83 -11.92
CA VAL A 367 0.83 -5.52 -12.37
C VAL A 367 -0.28 -4.63 -12.91
N ILE A 368 -1.22 -5.19 -13.67
CA ILE A 368 -2.40 -4.47 -14.16
C ILE A 368 -3.29 -4.03 -12.99
N LEU A 369 -3.55 -4.90 -12.01
CA LEU A 369 -4.33 -4.57 -10.81
C LEU A 369 -3.70 -3.40 -10.03
N ILE A 370 -2.37 -3.35 -9.91
CA ILE A 370 -1.64 -2.21 -9.32
C ILE A 370 -1.80 -0.94 -10.18
N ALA A 371 -1.71 -1.05 -11.50
CA ALA A 371 -1.85 0.09 -12.42
C ALA A 371 -3.28 0.68 -12.46
N ILE A 372 -4.31 -0.16 -12.41
CA ILE A 372 -5.72 0.24 -12.27
C ILE A 372 -5.92 1.00 -10.94
N GLY A 373 -5.30 0.53 -9.85
CA GLY A 373 -5.27 1.25 -8.58
C GLY A 373 -4.75 2.68 -8.67
N PHE A 374 -3.63 2.90 -9.38
CA PHE A 374 -3.12 4.25 -9.63
C PHE A 374 -4.02 5.07 -10.55
N SER A 375 -4.67 4.44 -11.53
CA SER A 375 -5.65 5.08 -12.41
C SER A 375 -6.90 5.56 -11.66
N LEU A 376 -7.38 4.78 -10.70
CA LEU A 376 -8.57 5.08 -9.91
C LEU A 376 -8.34 6.19 -8.87
N TYR A 377 -7.09 6.58 -8.57
CA TYR A 377 -6.76 7.64 -7.60
C TYR A 377 -7.42 9.00 -7.90
N CYS A 378 -7.71 9.31 -9.17
CA CYS A 378 -8.36 10.55 -9.56
C CYS A 378 -9.89 10.55 -9.35
N TYR A 379 -10.46 9.39 -9.01
CA TYR A 379 -11.91 9.14 -8.94
C TYR A 379 -12.35 8.79 -7.52
N ILE A 380 -13.65 8.93 -7.27
CA ILE A 380 -14.34 8.52 -6.04
C ILE A 380 -15.50 7.62 -6.46
N SER A 381 -15.59 6.44 -5.85
CA SER A 381 -16.78 5.57 -5.89
C SER A 381 -17.70 5.93 -4.72
N GLU A 382 -19.01 6.02 -4.97
CA GLU A 382 -20.02 6.23 -3.92
C GLU A 382 -20.45 4.90 -3.24
N ASN A 383 -19.73 3.81 -3.51
CA ASN A 383 -20.04 2.46 -3.02
C ASN A 383 -19.76 2.30 -1.53
N LYS A 384 -20.82 2.02 -0.77
CA LYS A 384 -20.78 1.78 0.68
C LYS A 384 -19.87 0.65 1.12
N GLU A 385 -19.89 -0.46 0.39
CA GLU A 385 -19.00 -1.61 0.62
C GLU A 385 -17.53 -1.17 0.67
N HIS A 386 -17.14 -0.23 -0.21
CA HIS A 386 -15.80 0.35 -0.24
C HIS A 386 -15.55 1.35 0.90
N GLU A 387 -16.60 2.02 1.40
CA GLU A 387 -16.50 2.90 2.57
C GLU A 387 -16.39 2.14 3.90
N GLU A 388 -16.77 0.86 3.95
CA GLU A 388 -16.72 0.05 5.17
C GLU A 388 -15.44 -0.81 5.28
N LEU A 389 -14.62 -0.87 4.23
CA LEU A 389 -13.31 -1.56 4.24
C LEU A 389 -12.34 -0.94 5.25
N MET A 390 -11.75 -1.79 6.10
CA MET A 390 -10.77 -1.38 7.13
C MET A 390 -9.52 -0.72 6.53
N ASP A 391 -8.99 -1.25 5.41
CA ASP A 391 -7.60 -1.00 5.00
C ASP A 391 -7.42 -0.33 3.62
N LYS A 392 -8.30 0.65 3.32
CA LYS A 392 -8.39 1.38 2.03
C LYS A 392 -7.09 2.05 1.56
N ASN A 393 -6.15 2.31 2.46
CA ASN A 393 -4.94 3.07 2.15
C ASN A 393 -3.79 2.18 1.63
N ASN A 394 -3.82 0.88 1.95
CA ASN A 394 -2.65 0.02 1.88
C ASN A 394 -2.69 -0.99 0.71
N SER A 395 -3.88 -1.30 0.19
CA SER A 395 -4.07 -2.10 -1.03
C SER A 395 -4.84 -1.31 -2.09
N PRO A 396 -4.40 -1.29 -3.36
CA PRO A 396 -5.05 -0.48 -4.41
C PRO A 396 -6.47 -0.93 -4.77
N ILE A 397 -6.72 -2.25 -4.82
CA ILE A 397 -8.01 -2.87 -5.17
C ILE A 397 -8.20 -4.09 -4.25
N GLN A 398 -9.43 -4.28 -3.77
CA GLN A 398 -9.84 -5.34 -2.84
C GLN A 398 -11.05 -6.14 -3.33
N LEU A 399 -12.07 -5.47 -3.88
CA LEU A 399 -13.33 -6.06 -4.33
C LEU A 399 -13.41 -6.13 -5.86
N VAL A 400 -14.06 -7.15 -6.41
CA VAL A 400 -14.37 -7.22 -7.85
C VAL A 400 -15.29 -6.07 -8.28
N THR A 401 -16.17 -5.60 -7.40
CA THR A 401 -17.07 -4.44 -7.64
C THR A 401 -16.34 -3.13 -7.90
N GLN A 402 -15.05 -3.00 -7.57
CA GLN A 402 -14.23 -1.83 -7.92
C GLN A 402 -13.78 -1.79 -9.40
N LEU A 403 -13.99 -2.88 -10.16
CA LEU A 403 -13.68 -2.90 -11.60
C LEU A 403 -14.87 -2.48 -12.48
N LYS A 404 -16.05 -2.26 -11.88
CA LYS A 404 -17.29 -1.87 -12.57
C LYS A 404 -17.13 -0.70 -13.53
N GLY A 405 -17.42 -0.96 -14.80
CA GLY A 405 -17.36 0.02 -15.89
C GLY A 405 -15.97 0.62 -16.11
N TYR A 406 -14.89 0.00 -15.61
CA TYR A 406 -13.54 0.55 -15.72
C TYR A 406 -13.07 0.70 -17.19
N PHE A 407 -13.65 -0.05 -18.13
CA PHE A 407 -13.45 0.14 -19.56
C PHE A 407 -13.70 1.59 -20.02
N TYR A 408 -14.70 2.29 -19.46
CA TYR A 408 -15.01 3.69 -19.78
C TYR A 408 -13.97 4.69 -19.22
N ILE A 409 -13.16 4.26 -18.24
CA ILE A 409 -12.10 5.09 -17.63
C ILE A 409 -10.77 4.89 -18.35
N ASN A 410 -10.41 3.64 -18.65
CA ASN A 410 -9.19 3.29 -19.37
C ASN A 410 -9.37 1.98 -20.16
N PRO A 411 -9.81 2.04 -21.44
CA PRO A 411 -10.11 0.84 -22.21
C PRO A 411 -8.86 0.00 -22.48
N PHE A 412 -7.67 0.62 -22.55
CA PHE A 412 -6.41 -0.09 -22.79
C PHE A 412 -6.00 -1.00 -21.63
N LEU A 413 -6.13 -0.53 -20.39
CA LEU A 413 -5.90 -1.37 -19.21
C LEU A 413 -7.00 -2.43 -19.02
N ALA A 414 -8.25 -2.12 -19.38
CA ALA A 414 -9.35 -3.09 -19.34
C ALA A 414 -9.15 -4.24 -20.36
N ILE A 415 -8.82 -3.91 -21.62
CA ILE A 415 -8.50 -4.90 -22.67
C ILE A 415 -7.26 -5.72 -22.28
N SER A 416 -6.23 -5.06 -21.72
CA SER A 416 -5.04 -5.73 -21.18
C SER A 416 -5.41 -6.78 -20.12
N LEU A 417 -6.29 -6.43 -19.17
CA LEU A 417 -6.75 -7.36 -18.13
C LEU A 417 -7.58 -8.50 -18.73
N ALA A 418 -8.49 -8.20 -19.65
CA ALA A 418 -9.29 -9.22 -20.35
C ALA A 418 -8.42 -10.26 -21.07
N ILE A 419 -7.37 -9.84 -21.79
CA ILE A 419 -6.41 -10.75 -22.45
C ILE A 419 -5.74 -11.68 -21.42
N THR A 420 -5.32 -11.16 -20.26
CA THR A 420 -4.73 -12.02 -19.21
C THR A 420 -5.74 -13.00 -18.61
N ILE A 421 -6.99 -12.57 -18.41
CA ILE A 421 -8.06 -13.40 -17.85
C ILE A 421 -8.47 -14.50 -18.83
N PHE A 422 -8.65 -14.19 -20.12
CA PHE A 422 -8.88 -15.20 -21.16
C PHE A 422 -7.70 -16.20 -21.27
N SER A 423 -6.47 -15.79 -20.95
CA SER A 423 -5.34 -16.72 -20.86
C SER A 423 -5.38 -17.62 -19.60
N PHE A 424 -5.98 -17.18 -18.48
CA PHE A 424 -6.21 -18.06 -17.33
C PHE A 424 -7.35 -19.06 -17.59
N VAL A 425 -8.42 -18.62 -18.25
CA VAL A 425 -9.50 -19.50 -18.76
C VAL A 425 -8.93 -20.52 -19.73
N GLY A 426 -8.00 -20.09 -20.59
CA GLY A 426 -7.40 -20.93 -21.63
C GLY A 426 -8.21 -20.88 -22.92
N VAL A 427 -8.53 -19.67 -23.41
CA VAL A 427 -9.22 -19.46 -24.68
C VAL A 427 -8.22 -19.42 -25.84
N PRO A 428 -8.39 -20.19 -26.94
CA PRO A 428 -7.58 -20.04 -28.14
C PRO A 428 -7.69 -18.60 -28.70
N PRO A 429 -6.60 -17.97 -29.19
CA PRO A 429 -5.27 -18.52 -29.47
C PRO A 429 -4.23 -18.25 -28.36
N LEU A 430 -4.64 -17.98 -27.12
CA LEU A 430 -3.75 -17.48 -26.08
C LEU A 430 -2.86 -18.58 -25.47
N ILE A 431 -1.69 -18.19 -24.97
CA ILE A 431 -0.66 -19.11 -24.44
C ILE A 431 -1.19 -20.13 -23.40
N GLY A 432 -2.13 -19.74 -22.54
CA GLY A 432 -2.70 -20.64 -21.52
C GLY A 432 -3.64 -21.72 -22.04
N PHE A 433 -4.18 -21.60 -23.26
CA PHE A 433 -4.88 -22.72 -23.92
C PHE A 433 -3.88 -23.84 -24.23
N PHE A 434 -2.79 -23.51 -24.92
CA PHE A 434 -1.73 -24.46 -25.26
C PHE A 434 -1.07 -25.07 -24.03
N GLY A 435 -0.94 -24.31 -22.93
CA GLY A 435 -0.46 -24.83 -21.65
C GLY A 435 -1.35 -25.95 -21.11
N LYS A 436 -2.66 -25.69 -20.98
CA LYS A 436 -3.62 -26.73 -20.55
C LYS A 436 -3.65 -27.91 -21.53
N GLN A 437 -3.58 -27.65 -22.83
CA GLN A 437 -3.58 -28.70 -23.86
C GLN A 437 -2.40 -29.66 -23.71
N MET A 438 -1.16 -29.18 -23.50
CA MET A 438 0.01 -30.06 -23.35
C MET A 438 -0.05 -30.92 -22.07
N VAL A 439 -0.57 -30.36 -20.98
CA VAL A 439 -0.77 -31.12 -19.72
C VAL A 439 -1.83 -32.20 -19.90
N LEU A 440 -2.93 -31.88 -20.62
CA LEU A 440 -4.00 -32.83 -20.90
C LEU A 440 -3.60 -33.93 -21.89
N SER A 441 -2.79 -33.62 -22.92
CA SER A 441 -2.28 -34.66 -23.83
C SER A 441 -1.37 -35.63 -23.07
N ALA A 442 -0.38 -35.14 -22.33
CA ALA A 442 0.52 -36.00 -21.55
C ALA A 442 -0.22 -36.85 -20.49
N ALA A 443 -1.36 -36.37 -19.96
CA ALA A 443 -2.22 -37.14 -19.07
C ALA A 443 -2.97 -38.27 -19.81
N LEU A 444 -3.48 -37.99 -21.02
CA LEU A 444 -4.13 -38.99 -21.88
C LEU A 444 -3.14 -40.03 -22.41
N ASP A 445 -1.92 -39.61 -22.77
CA ASP A 445 -0.84 -40.49 -23.25
C ASP A 445 -0.39 -41.50 -22.17
N LYS A 446 -0.47 -41.13 -20.87
CA LYS A 446 -0.28 -42.04 -19.72
C LYS A 446 -1.57 -42.76 -19.27
N GLY A 447 -2.68 -42.61 -20.00
CA GLY A 447 -3.95 -43.28 -19.72
C GLY A 447 -4.78 -42.71 -18.55
N LEU A 448 -4.46 -41.52 -18.02
CA LEU A 448 -5.15 -40.89 -16.88
C LEU A 448 -6.47 -40.21 -17.30
N ILE A 449 -7.33 -40.95 -18.01
CA ILE A 449 -8.57 -40.47 -18.65
C ILE A 449 -9.48 -39.73 -17.65
N PHE A 450 -9.77 -40.34 -16.50
CA PHE A 450 -10.60 -39.75 -15.43
C PHE A 450 -10.05 -38.40 -14.93
N LEU A 451 -8.73 -38.31 -14.74
CA LEU A 451 -8.05 -37.12 -14.24
C LEU A 451 -8.08 -35.99 -15.27
N SER A 452 -7.91 -36.33 -16.56
CA SER A 452 -8.05 -35.39 -17.68
C SER A 452 -9.48 -34.84 -17.81
N LEU A 453 -10.49 -35.67 -17.59
CA LEU A 453 -11.90 -35.29 -17.68
C LEU A 453 -12.29 -34.32 -16.55
N ILE A 454 -11.83 -34.57 -15.31
CA ILE A 454 -11.97 -33.63 -14.19
C ILE A 454 -11.26 -32.30 -14.50
N ALA A 455 -10.03 -32.34 -15.02
CA ALA A 455 -9.28 -31.14 -15.37
C ALA A 455 -9.97 -30.29 -16.47
N ILE A 456 -10.62 -30.93 -17.45
CA ILE A 456 -11.46 -30.24 -18.45
C ILE A 456 -12.69 -29.61 -17.79
N LEU A 457 -13.49 -30.37 -17.03
CA LEU A 457 -14.71 -29.88 -16.38
C LEU A 457 -14.43 -28.70 -15.43
N THR A 458 -13.45 -28.84 -14.55
CA THR A 458 -13.01 -27.78 -13.63
C THR A 458 -12.51 -26.54 -14.37
N SER A 459 -11.82 -26.69 -15.51
CA SER A 459 -11.41 -25.55 -16.34
C SER A 459 -12.60 -24.80 -16.94
N VAL A 460 -13.66 -25.50 -17.36
CA VAL A 460 -14.91 -24.87 -17.85
C VAL A 460 -15.63 -24.15 -16.72
N ILE A 461 -15.77 -24.79 -15.55
CA ILE A 461 -16.40 -24.20 -14.36
C ILE A 461 -15.63 -22.95 -13.89
N GLY A 462 -14.29 -23.02 -13.83
CA GLY A 462 -13.43 -21.89 -13.50
C GLY A 462 -13.58 -20.71 -14.47
N GLY A 463 -13.96 -20.96 -15.72
CA GLY A 463 -14.30 -19.93 -16.70
C GLY A 463 -15.37 -18.95 -16.22
N VAL A 464 -16.32 -19.40 -15.39
CA VAL A 464 -17.46 -18.57 -14.93
C VAL A 464 -17.01 -17.40 -14.06
N TYR A 465 -16.15 -17.61 -13.05
CA TYR A 465 -15.69 -16.51 -12.19
C TYR A 465 -14.74 -15.55 -12.92
N TYR A 466 -13.92 -16.06 -13.85
CA TYR A 466 -13.08 -15.23 -14.71
C TYR A 466 -13.90 -14.34 -15.64
N LEU A 467 -14.93 -14.90 -16.30
CA LEU A 467 -15.87 -14.13 -17.12
C LEU A 467 -16.70 -13.15 -16.27
N GLY A 468 -16.96 -13.44 -15.00
CA GLY A 468 -17.57 -12.51 -14.05
C GLY A 468 -16.78 -11.21 -13.89
N ILE A 469 -15.45 -11.27 -13.80
CA ILE A 469 -14.59 -10.07 -13.74
C ILE A 469 -14.70 -9.25 -15.04
N ILE A 470 -14.73 -9.92 -16.20
CA ILE A 470 -14.87 -9.27 -17.51
C ILE A 470 -16.27 -8.63 -17.65
N LYS A 471 -17.32 -9.31 -17.19
CA LYS A 471 -18.69 -8.81 -17.18
C LYS A 471 -18.81 -7.47 -16.45
N GLU A 472 -18.37 -7.39 -15.19
CA GLU A 472 -18.41 -6.14 -14.41
C GLU A 472 -17.59 -5.03 -15.09
N MET A 473 -16.43 -5.36 -15.65
CA MET A 473 -15.49 -4.38 -16.20
C MET A 473 -15.93 -3.73 -17.53
N PHE A 474 -16.66 -4.47 -18.37
CA PHE A 474 -17.08 -4.02 -19.71
C PHE A 474 -18.58 -3.74 -19.84
N PHE A 475 -19.44 -4.46 -19.11
CA PHE A 475 -20.90 -4.41 -19.31
C PHE A 475 -21.64 -3.63 -18.20
N SER A 476 -21.00 -3.29 -17.08
CA SER A 476 -21.61 -2.37 -16.10
C SER A 476 -21.37 -0.90 -16.47
N LEU A 477 -22.28 -0.03 -16.03
CA LEU A 477 -22.04 1.41 -16.06
C LEU A 477 -20.94 1.79 -15.04
N PRO A 478 -20.19 2.89 -15.27
CA PRO A 478 -19.14 3.34 -14.36
C PRO A 478 -19.74 4.07 -13.14
N GLU A 479 -19.51 3.52 -11.94
CA GLU A 479 -19.94 4.10 -10.65
C GLU A 479 -18.97 5.18 -10.12
N TYR A 480 -17.95 5.54 -10.91
CA TYR A 480 -16.84 6.42 -10.54
C TYR A 480 -17.06 7.87 -11.00
N LYS A 481 -17.10 8.81 -10.04
CA LYS A 481 -17.11 10.26 -10.29
C LYS A 481 -15.70 10.82 -10.13
N ILE A 482 -15.38 11.91 -10.83
CA ILE A 482 -14.09 12.62 -10.66
C ILE A 482 -14.08 13.24 -9.25
N ASN A 483 -12.93 13.22 -8.57
CA ASN A 483 -12.79 13.87 -7.27
C ASN A 483 -12.93 15.41 -7.43
N PRO A 484 -13.92 16.07 -6.80
CA PRO A 484 -14.16 17.51 -7.00
C PRO A 484 -13.03 18.40 -6.49
N LEU A 485 -12.16 17.87 -5.61
CA LEU A 485 -10.93 18.55 -5.19
C LEU A 485 -9.86 18.54 -6.28
N LEU A 486 -9.82 17.52 -7.15
CA LEU A 486 -8.89 17.42 -8.28
C LEU A 486 -9.44 18.10 -9.55
N GLU A 487 -10.77 18.15 -9.70
CA GLU A 487 -11.43 18.77 -10.86
C GLU A 487 -11.04 20.24 -11.04
N ASN A 488 -10.99 20.99 -9.93
CA ASN A 488 -10.65 22.42 -9.90
C ASN A 488 -9.15 22.72 -9.74
N LEU A 489 -8.28 21.69 -9.63
CA LEU A 489 -6.84 21.89 -9.38
C LEU A 489 -6.05 22.09 -10.68
N VAL A 490 -5.95 23.35 -11.12
CA VAL A 490 -5.06 23.79 -12.19
C VAL A 490 -3.64 24.00 -11.66
N LEU A 491 -2.72 23.12 -12.04
CA LEU A 491 -1.38 23.03 -11.45
C LEU A 491 -0.30 23.51 -12.42
N LYS A 492 0.53 24.47 -12.00
CA LYS A 492 1.51 25.12 -12.89
C LYS A 492 2.87 24.43 -12.84
N GLY A 493 3.44 24.13 -14.01
CA GLY A 493 4.81 23.63 -14.17
C GLY A 493 5.51 24.29 -15.36
N ASN A 494 6.85 24.21 -15.37
CA ASN A 494 7.66 24.87 -16.38
C ASN A 494 8.43 23.84 -17.22
N VAL A 495 8.38 24.02 -18.53
CA VAL A 495 9.29 23.39 -19.49
C VAL A 495 10.57 24.22 -19.50
N LEU A 496 11.68 23.66 -19.01
CA LEU A 496 13.00 24.29 -19.16
C LEU A 496 13.76 23.67 -20.32
N ASP A 497 14.59 24.46 -21.00
CA ASP A 497 15.67 23.94 -21.84
C ASP A 497 16.75 23.23 -21.01
N ASN A 498 17.63 22.46 -21.64
CA ASN A 498 18.86 21.95 -21.01
C ASN A 498 19.71 23.11 -20.43
N ASN A 499 19.68 24.28 -21.08
CA ASN A 499 20.29 25.53 -20.61
C ASN A 499 19.45 26.28 -19.54
N GLN A 500 18.47 25.63 -18.91
CA GLN A 500 17.61 26.15 -17.83
C GLN A 500 16.73 27.37 -18.16
N LYS A 501 16.71 27.86 -19.40
CA LYS A 501 15.74 28.87 -19.85
C LYS A 501 14.31 28.30 -19.84
N ILE A 502 13.34 29.05 -19.33
CA ILE A 502 11.92 28.66 -19.40
C ILE A 502 11.46 28.84 -20.85
N ILE A 503 10.96 27.76 -21.46
CA ILE A 503 10.37 27.76 -22.80
C ILE A 503 8.88 28.06 -22.69
N ASN A 504 8.13 27.16 -22.04
CA ASN A 504 6.68 27.29 -21.84
C ASN A 504 6.27 27.02 -20.39
N LYS A 505 5.18 27.65 -19.98
CA LYS A 505 4.48 27.41 -18.71
C LYS A 505 3.24 26.58 -19.00
N LEU A 506 3.13 25.41 -18.40
CA LEU A 506 2.04 24.46 -18.64
C LEU A 506 1.12 24.38 -17.42
N ASN A 507 -0.17 24.25 -17.71
CA ASN A 507 -1.21 23.95 -16.73
C ASN A 507 -1.54 22.45 -16.82
N PHE A 508 -1.38 21.73 -15.70
CA PHE A 508 -1.83 20.36 -15.54
C PHE A 508 -3.21 20.37 -14.88
N ASN A 509 -4.20 19.78 -15.55
CA ASN A 509 -5.50 19.45 -15.00
C ASN A 509 -5.59 17.92 -14.82
N TYR A 510 -6.62 17.39 -14.15
CA TYR A 510 -6.79 15.94 -13.93
C TYR A 510 -6.70 15.10 -15.21
N LYS A 511 -7.23 15.60 -16.35
CA LYS A 511 -7.16 14.95 -17.67
C LYS A 511 -5.73 14.73 -18.19
N ASN A 512 -4.75 15.47 -17.68
CA ASN A 512 -3.35 15.41 -18.11
C ASN A 512 -2.48 14.57 -17.15
N ILE A 513 -3.09 13.80 -16.23
CA ILE A 513 -2.37 12.93 -15.28
C ILE A 513 -2.22 11.51 -15.87
N ALA A 514 -1.16 11.32 -16.65
CA ALA A 514 -0.80 10.01 -17.20
C ALA A 514 -0.11 9.09 -16.16
N ILE A 515 -0.35 7.77 -16.28
CA ILE A 515 0.39 6.71 -15.55
C ILE A 515 1.88 6.73 -15.97
N SER A 516 2.78 6.22 -15.11
CA SER A 516 4.21 6.21 -15.43
C SER A 516 4.53 5.27 -16.60
N SER A 517 5.27 5.80 -17.59
CA SER A 517 5.60 5.12 -18.85
C SER A 517 6.35 3.78 -18.75
N PRO A 518 7.15 3.44 -17.71
CA PRO A 518 7.70 2.08 -17.60
C PRO A 518 6.64 1.04 -17.22
N ILE A 519 5.63 1.37 -16.41
CA ILE A 519 4.61 0.40 -16.00
C ILE A 519 3.74 0.01 -17.20
N SER A 520 3.31 0.99 -18.01
CA SER A 520 2.57 0.73 -19.25
C SER A 520 3.39 -0.08 -20.27
N PHE A 521 4.71 0.16 -20.34
CA PHE A 521 5.61 -0.59 -21.22
C PHE A 521 5.72 -2.07 -20.81
N VAL A 522 5.93 -2.33 -19.50
CA VAL A 522 5.96 -3.69 -18.94
C VAL A 522 4.66 -4.44 -19.23
N ILE A 523 3.51 -3.83 -18.93
CA ILE A 523 2.18 -4.41 -19.23
C ILE A 523 2.06 -4.74 -20.72
N SER A 524 2.37 -3.78 -21.59
CA SER A 524 2.21 -3.94 -23.05
C SER A 524 3.06 -5.07 -23.64
N ILE A 525 4.29 -5.25 -23.16
CA ILE A 525 5.16 -6.37 -23.57
C ILE A 525 4.51 -7.69 -23.16
N ILE A 526 4.08 -7.81 -21.91
CA ILE A 526 3.60 -9.09 -21.39
C ILE A 526 2.25 -9.47 -22.01
N THR A 527 1.34 -8.51 -22.24
CA THR A 527 0.13 -8.78 -23.02
C THR A 527 0.44 -9.22 -24.44
N LEU A 528 1.47 -8.65 -25.06
CA LEU A 528 1.84 -9.00 -26.43
C LEU A 528 2.45 -10.41 -26.51
N VAL A 529 3.25 -10.82 -25.52
CA VAL A 529 3.76 -12.19 -25.39
C VAL A 529 2.62 -13.20 -25.19
N ILE A 530 1.63 -12.86 -24.36
CA ILE A 530 0.45 -13.71 -24.11
C ILE A 530 -0.43 -13.87 -25.37
N LEU A 531 -0.55 -12.80 -26.17
CA LEU A 531 -1.45 -12.73 -27.33
C LEU A 531 -0.82 -13.21 -28.64
N LEU A 532 0.44 -12.88 -28.93
CA LEU A 532 1.13 -13.28 -30.17
C LEU A 532 1.75 -14.68 -30.09
N PHE A 533 1.51 -15.45 -29.03
CA PHE A 533 2.10 -16.78 -28.84
C PHE A 533 1.94 -17.70 -30.06
N LEU A 534 0.75 -17.73 -30.69
CA LEU A 534 0.49 -18.55 -31.89
C LEU A 534 1.37 -18.17 -33.10
N PHE A 535 1.89 -16.94 -33.15
CA PHE A 535 2.82 -16.47 -34.18
C PHE A 535 4.31 -16.64 -33.80
N MET A 536 4.61 -17.18 -32.62
CA MET A 536 5.98 -17.53 -32.22
C MET A 536 6.42 -18.83 -32.91
N ASN A 537 7.74 -18.98 -33.14
CA ASN A 537 8.25 -20.06 -34.00
C ASN A 537 8.04 -21.45 -33.37
N LYS A 538 7.90 -22.49 -34.21
CA LYS A 538 7.71 -23.91 -33.79
C LYS A 538 8.75 -24.40 -32.78
N GLU A 539 9.94 -23.79 -32.75
CA GLU A 539 11.05 -24.13 -31.85
C GLU A 539 10.79 -23.82 -30.37
N TRP A 540 9.80 -22.98 -30.04
CA TRP A 540 9.39 -22.78 -28.63
C TRP A 540 8.65 -24.00 -28.06
N LEU A 541 8.13 -24.87 -28.94
CA LEU A 541 7.47 -26.13 -28.60
C LEU A 541 8.43 -27.34 -28.59
N SER A 542 9.72 -27.14 -28.94
CA SER A 542 10.71 -28.23 -29.04
C SER A 542 11.75 -28.21 -27.91
N MET A 543 11.43 -27.62 -26.74
CA MET A 543 12.36 -27.51 -25.61
C MET A 543 12.83 -28.88 -25.07
N GLY A 544 12.12 -29.97 -25.35
CA GLY A 544 12.51 -31.34 -25.01
C GLY A 544 13.26 -32.12 -26.10
N LYS A 545 13.45 -31.60 -27.32
CA LYS A 545 14.12 -32.34 -28.41
C LYS A 545 15.19 -31.50 -29.15
N GLU A 546 16.42 -32.01 -29.05
CA GLU A 546 17.66 -31.59 -29.71
C GLU A 546 18.38 -30.30 -29.24
N LYS A 547 19.71 -30.33 -29.48
CA LYS A 547 20.79 -29.41 -29.07
C LYS A 547 20.36 -27.95 -28.86
N THR A 548 20.30 -27.56 -27.58
CA THR A 548 19.84 -26.25 -27.10
C THR A 548 20.83 -25.11 -27.35
N MET A 549 20.80 -24.53 -28.56
CA MET A 549 21.33 -23.18 -28.77
C MET A 549 20.48 -22.17 -27.97
N PRO A 550 21.06 -21.17 -27.27
CA PRO A 550 20.35 -20.42 -26.23
C PRO A 550 19.09 -19.68 -26.71
N PHE A 551 18.12 -19.60 -25.80
CA PHE A 551 16.82 -18.92 -25.93
C PHE A 551 16.91 -17.52 -26.58
N PHE A 552 17.99 -16.78 -26.35
CA PHE A 552 18.24 -15.47 -26.95
C PHE A 552 18.75 -15.48 -28.40
N ASN A 553 19.53 -16.48 -28.85
CA ASN A 553 20.04 -16.48 -30.23
C ASN A 553 18.91 -16.70 -31.26
N LYS A 554 17.87 -17.46 -30.92
CA LYS A 554 16.69 -17.61 -31.79
C LYS A 554 15.80 -16.36 -31.81
N ILE A 555 15.90 -15.46 -30.82
CA ILE A 555 15.25 -14.13 -30.86
C ILE A 555 15.90 -13.22 -31.91
N ASN A 556 17.18 -13.40 -32.28
CA ASN A 556 17.78 -12.70 -33.43
C ASN A 556 17.17 -13.14 -34.77
N LEU A 557 16.76 -14.41 -34.90
CA LEU A 557 16.06 -14.90 -36.08
C LEU A 557 14.61 -14.40 -36.15
N ILE A 558 13.95 -14.26 -35.01
CA ILE A 558 12.71 -13.49 -34.89
C ILE A 558 12.96 -12.05 -35.37
N TYR A 559 14.03 -11.37 -34.94
CA TYR A 559 14.35 -9.97 -35.32
C TYR A 559 14.39 -9.72 -36.83
N ASN A 560 14.83 -10.69 -37.64
CA ASN A 560 14.90 -10.56 -39.10
C ASN A 560 13.55 -10.80 -39.80
N LYS A 561 12.68 -11.69 -39.30
CA LYS A 561 11.30 -11.82 -39.81
C LYS A 561 10.31 -10.86 -39.16
N SER A 562 10.66 -10.29 -38.01
CA SER A 562 9.85 -9.32 -37.28
C SER A 562 9.86 -7.94 -37.92
N ILE A 563 10.21 -7.77 -39.20
CA ILE A 563 9.95 -6.53 -39.95
C ILE A 563 8.43 -6.34 -40.11
N ILE A 564 7.69 -7.43 -40.37
CA ILE A 564 6.21 -7.44 -40.39
C ILE A 564 5.68 -7.11 -38.99
N SER A 565 6.22 -7.76 -37.96
CA SER A 565 5.92 -7.42 -36.56
C SER A 565 6.35 -5.98 -36.21
N PHE A 566 7.39 -5.39 -36.80
CA PHE A 566 7.78 -4.01 -36.54
C PHE A 566 6.77 -3.02 -37.16
N TYR A 567 6.16 -3.36 -38.29
CA TYR A 567 5.04 -2.59 -38.86
C TYR A 567 3.74 -2.79 -38.07
N PHE A 568 3.42 -4.03 -37.63
CA PHE A 568 2.27 -4.29 -36.77
C PHE A 568 2.43 -3.70 -35.36
N PHE A 569 3.65 -3.68 -34.80
CA PHE A 569 4.00 -3.05 -33.53
C PHE A 569 4.01 -1.53 -33.70
N LYS A 570 4.41 -1.00 -34.86
CA LYS A 570 4.25 0.43 -35.18
C LYS A 570 2.78 0.83 -35.21
N THR A 571 1.88 0.03 -35.79
CA THR A 571 0.43 0.33 -35.79
C THR A 571 -0.23 0.07 -34.43
N TYR A 572 -0.03 -1.09 -33.79
CA TYR A 572 -0.56 -1.38 -32.45
C TYR A 572 -0.03 -0.43 -31.38
N SER A 573 1.26 -0.05 -31.44
CA SER A 573 1.77 0.99 -30.55
C SER A 573 1.09 2.32 -30.86
N THR A 574 0.92 2.78 -32.11
CA THR A 574 0.14 4.01 -32.34
C THR A 574 -1.32 3.94 -31.89
N ILE A 575 -1.94 2.76 -31.85
CA ILE A 575 -3.30 2.56 -31.33
C ILE A 575 -3.34 2.66 -29.80
N PHE A 576 -2.36 2.07 -29.10
CA PHE A 576 -2.17 2.24 -27.65
C PHE A 576 -1.61 3.63 -27.26
N ILE A 577 -0.99 4.33 -28.21
CA ILE A 577 -0.19 5.54 -28.01
C ILE A 577 -0.76 6.67 -28.88
N ASN A 578 -2.00 7.05 -28.56
CA ASN A 578 -2.44 8.43 -28.76
C ASN A 578 -1.81 9.33 -27.65
N ASN A 579 -0.47 9.31 -27.54
CA ASN A 579 0.43 10.14 -26.70
C ASN A 579 1.90 9.65 -26.79
N TYR A 580 2.62 10.05 -27.85
CA TYR A 580 3.96 9.55 -28.24
C TYR A 580 5.08 9.71 -27.18
N THR A 581 5.11 8.81 -26.20
CA THR A 581 6.16 8.71 -25.18
C THR A 581 7.30 7.75 -25.56
N THR A 582 8.46 7.99 -24.92
CA THR A 582 9.61 7.07 -24.81
C THR A 582 10.52 6.86 -26.04
N ARG A 583 11.69 7.53 -26.02
CA ARG A 583 12.98 6.81 -26.18
C ARG A 583 14.13 7.25 -25.24
N ARG A 584 13.94 8.07 -24.21
CA ARG A 584 15.04 8.33 -23.24
C ARG A 584 15.26 7.16 -22.25
N SER A 585 14.23 6.35 -22.02
CA SER A 585 14.31 5.01 -21.42
C SER A 585 14.85 3.99 -22.42
N PHE A 586 14.24 3.93 -23.61
CA PHE A 586 14.64 3.10 -24.76
C PHE A 586 16.09 3.35 -25.20
N SER A 587 16.69 4.53 -24.98
CA SER A 587 18.11 4.73 -25.29
C SER A 587 18.99 4.00 -24.29
N MET A 588 18.65 3.95 -23.00
CA MET A 588 19.40 3.11 -22.05
C MET A 588 19.07 1.63 -22.24
N LEU A 589 17.80 1.26 -22.44
CA LEU A 589 17.39 -0.12 -22.67
C LEU A 589 17.90 -0.69 -24.00
N ILE A 590 17.88 0.07 -25.11
CA ILE A 590 18.54 -0.33 -26.36
C ILE A 590 20.05 -0.19 -26.28
N TYR A 591 20.66 0.73 -25.53
CA TYR A 591 22.12 0.69 -25.36
C TYR A 591 22.56 -0.52 -24.53
N ILE A 592 21.74 -0.99 -23.58
CA ILE A 592 21.95 -2.25 -22.84
C ILE A 592 21.67 -3.47 -23.73
N PHE A 593 20.54 -3.53 -24.45
CA PHE A 593 20.25 -4.61 -25.41
C PHE A 593 21.25 -4.62 -26.58
N SER A 594 21.77 -3.47 -27.01
CA SER A 594 22.81 -3.39 -28.02
C SER A 594 24.18 -3.72 -27.44
N LEU A 595 24.51 -3.40 -26.19
CA LEU A 595 25.72 -3.93 -25.56
C LEU A 595 25.66 -5.45 -25.41
N LEU A 596 24.50 -6.00 -25.01
CA LEU A 596 24.21 -7.44 -25.05
C LEU A 596 24.46 -7.99 -26.45
N ILE A 597 23.74 -7.51 -27.48
CA ILE A 597 23.87 -7.98 -28.87
C ILE A 597 25.29 -7.77 -29.43
N TYR A 598 25.99 -6.69 -29.08
CA TYR A 598 27.36 -6.42 -29.54
C TYR A 598 28.38 -7.33 -28.82
N SER A 599 28.18 -7.63 -27.54
CA SER A 599 28.99 -8.62 -26.81
C SER A 599 28.73 -10.06 -27.30
N PHE A 600 27.48 -10.41 -27.66
CA PHE A 600 27.19 -11.64 -28.40
C PHE A 600 27.90 -11.65 -29.77
N SER A 601 27.88 -10.54 -30.52
CA SER A 601 28.55 -10.47 -31.84
C SER A 601 30.08 -10.58 -31.80
N MET A 602 30.71 -10.32 -30.65
CA MET A 602 32.15 -10.51 -30.44
C MET A 602 32.55 -11.97 -30.16
N LEU A 603 31.58 -12.87 -29.94
CA LEU A 603 31.82 -14.28 -29.60
C LEU A 603 31.68 -15.24 -30.80
N GLU A 604 31.11 -14.80 -31.93
CA GLU A 604 30.95 -15.62 -33.15
C GLU A 604 31.80 -15.10 -34.32
N ARG A 605 33.00 -15.65 -34.51
CA ARG A 605 33.77 -15.47 -35.75
C ARG A 605 33.12 -16.23 -36.91
N SER A 606 32.23 -15.57 -37.65
CA SER A 606 31.76 -16.06 -38.95
C SER A 606 32.02 -15.03 -40.08
N PRO A 607 32.59 -15.43 -41.23
CA PRO A 607 33.03 -14.49 -42.27
C PRO A 607 31.87 -13.80 -43.02
N ALA A 608 30.63 -14.28 -42.84
CA ALA A 608 29.45 -13.60 -43.36
C ALA A 608 29.18 -12.24 -42.69
N ILE A 609 29.55 -12.10 -41.40
CA ILE A 609 29.27 -10.89 -40.61
C ILE A 609 30.19 -9.72 -41.02
N GLU A 610 31.40 -9.98 -41.49
CA GLU A 610 32.33 -8.92 -41.93
C GLU A 610 31.80 -8.11 -43.13
N LYS A 611 31.11 -8.76 -44.08
CA LYS A 611 30.49 -8.05 -45.21
C LYS A 611 29.36 -7.11 -44.77
N ILE A 612 28.62 -7.48 -43.72
CA ILE A 612 27.55 -6.65 -43.13
C ILE A 612 28.15 -5.51 -42.30
N SER A 613 29.22 -5.79 -41.53
CA SER A 613 30.03 -4.80 -40.81
C SER A 613 30.56 -3.71 -41.75
N PHE A 614 31.05 -4.10 -42.92
CA PHE A 614 31.53 -3.17 -43.94
C PHE A 614 30.42 -2.25 -44.46
N PHE A 615 29.21 -2.78 -44.70
CA PHE A 615 28.04 -1.99 -45.08
C PHE A 615 27.62 -0.98 -44.01
N TYR A 616 27.59 -1.37 -42.72
CA TYR A 616 27.26 -0.46 -41.63
C TYR A 616 28.33 0.62 -41.41
N LYS A 617 29.63 0.29 -41.51
CA LYS A 617 30.72 1.27 -41.52
C LYS A 617 30.56 2.25 -42.69
N ALA A 618 30.33 1.76 -43.91
CA ALA A 618 30.13 2.62 -45.08
C ALA A 618 28.92 3.56 -44.94
N TYR A 619 27.81 3.08 -44.35
CA TYR A 619 26.60 3.87 -44.13
C TYR A 619 26.83 4.98 -43.09
N PHE A 620 27.51 4.69 -41.97
CA PHE A 620 27.84 5.70 -40.96
C PHE A 620 28.89 6.70 -41.45
N VAL A 621 29.94 6.26 -42.17
CA VAL A 621 30.97 7.16 -42.74
C VAL A 621 30.39 8.08 -43.83
N ARG A 622 29.44 7.61 -44.65
CA ARG A 622 28.69 8.50 -45.57
C ARG A 622 27.83 9.52 -44.81
N ARG A 623 27.29 9.17 -43.63
CA ARG A 623 26.44 10.09 -42.84
C ARG A 623 27.24 11.10 -42.03
N SER A 624 28.40 10.75 -41.48
CA SER A 624 29.31 11.72 -40.84
C SER A 624 29.91 12.69 -41.86
N ARG A 625 30.37 12.20 -43.03
CA ARG A 625 30.84 13.07 -44.12
C ARG A 625 29.76 14.04 -44.61
N LYS A 626 28.48 13.63 -44.68
CA LYS A 626 27.37 14.55 -45.02
C LYS A 626 27.01 15.56 -43.92
N ILE A 627 27.52 15.43 -42.69
CA ILE A 627 27.34 16.42 -41.61
C ILE A 627 28.51 17.40 -41.57
N CYS A 628 29.73 16.97 -41.95
CA CYS A 628 30.89 17.88 -42.09
C CYS A 628 30.96 18.61 -43.45
N ALA A 629 30.23 18.16 -44.48
CA ALA A 629 30.27 18.75 -45.82
C ALA A 629 29.27 19.90 -46.07
N THR A 630 28.62 20.42 -45.02
CA THR A 630 27.67 21.55 -45.12
C THR A 630 28.09 22.72 -44.23
N SER A 631 29.38 22.98 -44.11
CA SER A 631 29.93 24.08 -43.30
C SER A 631 31.27 24.63 -43.84
N SER A 632 31.40 24.76 -45.17
CA SER A 632 32.58 25.39 -45.81
C SER A 632 32.31 25.80 -47.27
N THR A 633 31.93 27.07 -47.50
CA THR A 633 32.42 27.98 -48.57
C THR A 633 31.51 29.22 -48.74
N SER A 634 31.77 30.27 -47.96
CA SER A 634 31.40 31.65 -48.32
C SER A 634 32.39 32.59 -47.63
N SER A 635 33.48 32.92 -48.33
CA SER A 635 34.54 33.80 -47.85
C SER A 635 34.12 35.28 -47.91
N ILE A 636 34.67 36.12 -47.02
CA ILE A 636 35.24 37.45 -47.31
C ILE A 636 35.88 38.05 -46.04
N LYS A 637 37.12 38.54 -46.22
CA LYS A 637 37.91 39.58 -45.50
C LYS A 637 37.57 39.86 -44.01
N ILE A 638 38.45 39.55 -43.06
CA ILE A 638 39.68 40.31 -42.67
C ILE A 638 39.37 41.67 -42.02
N CYS A 639 39.54 41.75 -40.69
CA CYS A 639 40.44 42.71 -40.00
C CYS A 639 40.53 42.42 -38.48
N ALA A 640 41.74 42.52 -37.94
CA ALA A 640 42.07 42.78 -36.52
C ALA A 640 42.56 44.26 -36.43
N PRO A 641 43.01 44.87 -35.30
CA PRO A 641 43.46 44.33 -34.00
C PRO A 641 42.78 45.08 -32.81
N SER A 642 43.22 45.20 -31.54
CA SER A 642 44.29 44.68 -30.64
C SER A 642 43.93 45.03 -29.17
N CYS A 643 44.77 44.61 -28.20
CA CYS A 643 44.93 45.20 -26.84
C CYS A 643 43.84 44.94 -25.78
N SER A 644 44.11 44.96 -24.46
CA SER A 644 45.35 44.65 -23.70
C SER A 644 45.08 44.72 -22.17
N CYS A 645 45.60 43.76 -21.38
CA CYS A 645 45.86 43.89 -19.92
C CYS A 645 44.63 44.18 -18.99
N SER A 646 44.71 44.22 -17.65
CA SER A 646 45.39 43.36 -16.64
C SER A 646 44.96 43.78 -15.22
N SER A 647 44.74 42.88 -14.24
CA SER A 647 45.07 43.10 -12.80
C SER A 647 44.62 42.01 -11.78
N CYS A 648 45.48 41.80 -10.78
CA CYS A 648 45.24 41.56 -9.34
C CYS A 648 44.27 40.47 -8.78
N SER A 649 44.83 39.27 -8.62
CA SER A 649 45.07 38.55 -7.34
C SER A 649 44.29 38.84 -6.03
N SER A 650 44.05 37.73 -5.30
CA SER A 650 43.80 37.61 -3.84
C SER A 650 42.40 38.01 -3.31
N SER A 651 41.91 37.56 -2.14
CA SER A 651 42.47 36.68 -1.10
C SER A 651 41.40 35.76 -0.44
N ARG A 652 41.79 34.88 0.49
CA ARG A 652 40.89 33.92 1.18
C ARG A 652 40.07 34.59 2.31
N LYS A 653 38.76 34.31 2.38
CA LYS A 653 38.05 34.15 3.67
C LYS A 653 37.04 33.01 3.60
N SER A 654 37.12 32.12 4.58
CA SER A 654 36.18 31.00 4.79
C SER A 654 35.06 31.42 5.73
N PHE A 655 33.80 31.15 5.37
CA PHE A 655 32.71 31.03 6.34
C PHE A 655 31.70 29.97 5.89
N SER A 656 31.36 29.07 6.81
CA SER A 656 30.20 28.20 6.72
C SER A 656 29.02 28.86 7.45
N LEU A 657 27.78 28.56 7.05
CA LEU A 657 26.67 28.38 8.01
C LEU A 657 25.39 27.80 7.37
N ARG A 658 24.46 27.45 8.25
CA ARG A 658 23.23 26.66 8.01
C ARG A 658 22.19 27.42 7.17
N GLY A 659 21.39 26.69 6.40
CA GLY A 659 20.28 27.25 5.63
C GLY A 659 19.05 27.58 6.47
N TYR A 660 18.13 28.36 5.88
CA TYR A 660 16.82 28.72 6.45
C TYR A 660 15.69 28.49 5.44
N SER A 661 14.45 28.37 5.94
CA SER A 661 13.26 28.08 5.15
C SER A 661 12.56 29.35 4.62
N PRO A 662 12.17 29.40 3.34
CA PRO A 662 11.47 30.57 2.79
C PRO A 662 9.98 30.51 3.13
N ARG A 663 9.50 31.39 4.01
CA ARG A 663 8.07 31.58 4.27
C ARG A 663 7.65 33.01 4.60
N GLU A 664 8.23 33.99 3.90
CA GLU A 664 7.81 35.38 3.96
C GLU A 664 7.70 35.99 2.55
N SER A 665 6.46 36.21 2.08
CA SER A 665 6.07 37.15 1.02
C SER A 665 4.60 36.97 0.66
N LEU A 666 3.76 37.92 1.08
CA LEU A 666 2.68 38.57 0.30
C LEU A 666 1.71 39.34 1.23
N ARG A 667 1.77 40.69 1.18
CA ARG A 667 0.68 41.67 1.40
C ARG A 667 -0.11 41.55 2.73
N LYS A 668 -0.11 42.52 3.65
CA LYS A 668 0.07 43.99 3.56
C LYS A 668 -0.89 44.66 2.56
N LEU A 669 -2.06 45.10 3.05
CA LEU A 669 -2.89 46.19 2.48
C LEU A 669 -4.02 46.61 3.45
N LYS A 670 -4.33 47.92 3.47
CA LYS A 670 -5.46 48.64 4.11
C LYS A 670 -5.55 48.73 5.66
N LEU A 671 -5.17 49.91 6.15
CA LEU A 671 -5.81 50.69 7.24
C LEU A 671 -7.15 51.30 6.68
N GLU A 672 -8.06 52.02 7.37
CA GLU A 672 -8.11 52.64 8.72
C GLU A 672 -9.57 53.08 9.10
N LYS A 673 -9.74 53.77 10.27
CA LYS A 673 -10.90 54.53 10.83
C LYS A 673 -11.89 53.74 11.74
N ASN A 674 -12.11 54.06 13.02
CA ASN A 674 -12.62 55.29 13.71
C ASN A 674 -14.15 55.51 13.56
N VAL A 675 -14.96 55.89 14.57
CA VAL A 675 -14.81 56.00 16.06
C VAL A 675 -16.19 56.33 16.75
N PHE A 676 -16.37 56.08 18.07
CA PHE A 676 -17.51 56.51 18.96
C PHE A 676 -18.94 56.06 18.55
N PHE A 677 -20.05 56.21 19.31
CA PHE A 677 -20.36 56.70 20.68
C PHE A 677 -21.46 55.79 21.32
N SER A 678 -21.93 56.11 22.53
CA SER A 678 -23.09 55.49 23.23
C SER A 678 -24.04 56.60 23.76
N SER A 679 -25.18 56.41 24.45
CA SER A 679 -25.88 55.29 25.13
C SER A 679 -27.28 55.77 25.60
N LEU A 680 -28.18 54.87 26.07
CA LEU A 680 -29.18 55.03 27.19
C LEU A 680 -30.61 54.45 26.95
N ARG A 681 -31.06 53.65 27.93
CA ARG A 681 -32.42 53.53 28.54
C ARG A 681 -33.64 52.95 27.77
N SER A 682 -34.63 52.57 28.59
CA SER A 682 -35.89 51.81 28.40
C SER A 682 -37.01 52.50 29.26
N PRO A 683 -38.27 52.01 29.47
CA PRO A 683 -38.89 50.69 29.20
C PRO A 683 -40.38 50.68 28.71
N ASN A 684 -41.04 49.50 28.79
CA ASN A 684 -42.48 49.16 28.66
C ASN A 684 -43.04 49.16 27.20
N GLU A 685 -43.45 48.02 26.59
CA GLU A 685 -44.59 47.08 26.83
C GLU A 685 -45.88 47.46 26.05
N VAL A 686 -46.63 46.59 25.34
CA VAL A 686 -46.59 45.11 25.13
C VAL A 686 -46.91 44.75 23.66
N SER A 687 -46.16 43.82 23.03
CA SER A 687 -46.66 42.84 22.03
C SER A 687 -45.55 41.86 21.60
N CYS A 688 -45.91 40.61 21.30
CA CYS A 688 -45.03 39.59 20.70
C CYS A 688 -45.40 39.45 19.21
N PRO A 689 -44.45 39.20 18.26
CA PRO A 689 -43.55 38.04 18.33
C PRO A 689 -42.10 38.24 17.81
N LEU A 690 -41.32 37.16 17.88
CA LEU A 690 -39.98 36.96 17.29
C LEU A 690 -38.80 37.77 17.90
N GLU A 691 -37.59 37.27 17.63
CA GLU A 691 -36.26 37.86 17.90
C GLU A 691 -36.06 38.72 19.17
N ASN A 692 -35.98 38.11 20.36
CA ASN A 692 -35.16 38.67 21.45
C ASN A 692 -34.72 37.65 22.52
N ASP A 693 -33.56 37.01 22.31
CA ASP A 693 -32.90 36.16 23.32
C ASP A 693 -31.35 36.25 23.24
N LYS A 694 -30.82 37.31 22.61
CA LYS A 694 -29.38 37.54 22.39
C LYS A 694 -28.66 38.12 23.62
N ASN A 695 -29.41 38.64 24.61
CA ASN A 695 -28.88 39.46 25.72
C ASN A 695 -29.02 38.84 27.12
N LYS A 696 -29.38 37.56 27.27
CA LYS A 696 -29.18 36.86 28.54
C LYS A 696 -27.68 36.55 28.74
N PRO A 697 -27.03 37.05 29.81
CA PRO A 697 -25.65 36.65 30.11
C PRO A 697 -25.58 35.15 30.37
N ILE A 698 -24.45 34.51 30.05
CA ILE A 698 -24.28 33.08 30.33
C ILE A 698 -24.25 32.86 31.85
N GLY A 699 -25.08 31.96 32.36
CA GLY A 699 -25.07 31.57 33.77
C GLY A 699 -23.76 30.89 34.18
N PRO A 700 -23.34 31.00 35.45
CA PRO A 700 -22.07 30.46 35.92
C PRO A 700 -21.98 28.95 35.76
N TRP A 701 -23.08 28.23 35.99
CA TRP A 701 -23.12 26.77 35.89
C TRP A 701 -22.96 26.28 34.46
N PHE A 702 -23.58 26.94 33.47
CA PHE A 702 -23.28 26.65 32.06
C PHE A 702 -21.78 26.79 31.74
N ILE A 703 -21.12 27.83 32.28
CA ILE A 703 -19.68 28.07 32.05
C ILE A 703 -18.81 26.98 32.69
N THR A 704 -19.12 26.57 33.92
CA THR A 704 -18.42 25.42 34.51
C THR A 704 -18.61 24.16 33.67
N GLY A 705 -19.84 23.84 33.22
CA GLY A 705 -20.12 22.65 32.41
C GLY A 705 -19.37 22.62 31.07
N ILE A 706 -19.33 23.72 30.31
CA ILE A 706 -18.59 23.76 29.04
C ILE A 706 -17.07 23.71 29.25
N ILE A 707 -16.56 24.19 30.38
CA ILE A 707 -15.14 24.07 30.74
C ILE A 707 -14.83 22.64 31.24
N ASP A 708 -15.74 21.99 31.95
CA ASP A 708 -15.63 20.59 32.34
C ASP A 708 -15.67 19.64 31.13
N ALA A 709 -16.32 20.06 30.04
CA ALA A 709 -16.21 19.42 28.75
C ALA A 709 -14.88 19.74 28.02
N GLU A 710 -14.66 20.99 27.57
CA GLU A 710 -13.60 21.36 26.59
C GLU A 710 -12.47 22.26 27.12
N GLY A 711 -12.51 22.59 28.40
CA GLY A 711 -11.39 23.24 29.09
C GLY A 711 -10.22 22.28 29.34
N SER A 712 -9.03 22.84 29.50
CA SER A 712 -7.88 22.13 30.06
C SER A 712 -6.94 23.09 30.76
N PHE A 713 -6.61 22.73 31.99
CA PHE A 713 -5.51 23.31 32.76
C PHE A 713 -4.19 22.76 32.21
N MET A 714 -3.15 23.59 32.21
CA MET A 714 -1.84 23.21 31.70
C MET A 714 -0.72 23.91 32.46
N VAL A 715 0.43 23.25 32.50
CA VAL A 715 1.71 23.81 32.90
C VAL A 715 2.67 23.73 31.72
N HIS A 716 3.43 24.80 31.50
CA HIS A 716 4.49 24.86 30.50
C HIS A 716 5.79 25.26 31.17
N LEU A 717 6.90 24.58 30.84
CA LEU A 717 8.23 24.90 31.36
C LEU A 717 9.09 25.44 30.21
N GLU A 718 9.66 26.64 30.39
CA GLU A 718 10.30 27.38 29.30
C GLU A 718 11.80 27.04 29.14
N LYS A 719 12.19 26.72 27.89
CA LYS A 719 13.50 26.19 27.50
C LYS A 719 14.73 27.02 27.89
N THR A 720 14.58 28.33 28.08
CA THR A 720 15.71 29.27 28.24
C THR A 720 15.96 29.72 29.67
N GLN A 721 15.03 29.48 30.59
CA GLN A 721 15.09 30.00 31.98
C GLN A 721 14.53 29.01 33.02
N LEU A 722 14.26 27.75 32.61
CA LEU A 722 13.49 26.74 33.38
C LEU A 722 12.16 27.26 33.95
N ARG A 723 11.63 28.36 33.39
CA ARG A 723 10.54 29.11 33.99
C ARG A 723 9.21 28.40 33.79
N VAL A 724 8.55 28.07 34.90
CA VAL A 724 7.19 27.54 34.90
C VAL A 724 6.19 28.64 34.54
N ARG A 725 5.24 28.32 33.66
CA ARG A 725 4.06 29.13 33.35
C ARG A 725 2.80 28.26 33.38
N PRO A 726 1.88 28.47 34.33
CA PRO A 726 0.55 27.91 34.27
C PRO A 726 -0.25 28.58 33.15
N GLY A 727 -1.20 27.88 32.55
CA GLY A 727 -2.09 28.43 31.55
C GLY A 727 -3.36 27.61 31.38
N PHE A 728 -4.48 28.31 31.24
CA PHE A 728 -5.78 27.72 30.98
C PHE A 728 -6.12 27.85 29.49
N LYS A 729 -6.69 26.80 28.88
CA LYS A 729 -7.22 26.84 27.51
C LYS A 729 -8.65 26.30 27.44
N ILE A 730 -9.39 26.78 26.45
CA ILE A 730 -10.59 26.12 25.91
C ILE A 730 -10.39 26.00 24.41
N LYS A 731 -10.71 24.85 23.81
CA LYS A 731 -10.59 24.59 22.38
C LYS A 731 -11.95 24.22 21.80
N LEU A 732 -12.40 24.92 20.76
CA LEU A 732 -13.66 24.63 20.05
C LEU A 732 -13.46 24.69 18.52
N ASP A 733 -14.47 24.25 17.77
CA ASP A 733 -14.56 24.43 16.31
C ASP A 733 -14.57 25.93 15.96
N ILE A 734 -14.07 26.31 14.77
CA ILE A 734 -14.11 27.70 14.30
C ILE A 734 -15.55 28.26 14.21
N ARG A 735 -16.55 27.39 14.00
CA ARG A 735 -17.97 27.76 13.97
C ARG A 735 -18.53 28.20 15.33
N ASP A 736 -17.87 27.84 16.43
CA ASP A 736 -18.22 28.23 17.81
C ASP A 736 -17.48 29.48 18.32
N LEU A 737 -16.88 30.25 17.41
CA LEU A 737 -16.16 31.49 17.74
C LEU A 737 -17.03 32.54 18.47
N SER A 738 -18.36 32.53 18.28
CA SER A 738 -19.29 33.39 19.05
C SER A 738 -19.35 32.98 20.52
N LEU A 739 -19.60 31.69 20.80
CA LEU A 739 -19.64 31.16 22.17
C LEU A 739 -18.32 31.39 22.90
N LEU A 740 -17.19 31.21 22.20
CA LEU A 740 -15.87 31.44 22.76
C LEU A 740 -15.56 32.95 23.00
N LYS A 741 -16.24 33.87 22.30
CA LYS A 741 -16.24 35.31 22.63
C LYS A 741 -17.15 35.62 23.82
N GLU A 742 -18.33 35.00 23.93
CA GLU A 742 -19.22 35.15 25.09
C GLU A 742 -18.55 34.68 26.39
N ILE A 743 -17.87 33.53 26.37
CA ILE A 743 -17.08 33.03 27.51
C ILE A 743 -15.94 34.00 27.87
N LYS A 744 -15.24 34.56 26.86
CA LYS A 744 -14.23 35.60 27.12
C LYS A 744 -14.84 36.87 27.74
N ALA A 745 -16.03 37.29 27.30
CA ALA A 745 -16.71 38.46 27.85
C ALA A 745 -17.10 38.26 29.32
N TYR A 746 -17.59 37.07 29.70
CA TYR A 746 -17.90 36.72 31.09
C TYR A 746 -16.67 36.84 32.02
N PHE A 747 -15.50 36.36 31.60
CA PHE A 747 -14.25 36.52 32.35
C PHE A 747 -13.62 37.92 32.17
N ASN A 748 -14.42 38.99 32.17
CA ASN A 748 -14.00 40.39 32.07
C ASN A 748 -12.98 40.68 30.94
N ASN A 749 -13.11 39.98 29.81
CA ASN A 749 -12.23 40.08 28.65
C ASN A 749 -10.73 39.77 28.88
N ILE A 750 -10.38 38.97 29.88
CA ILE A 750 -9.01 38.46 30.05
C ILE A 750 -8.59 37.49 28.91
N GLY A 751 -7.31 37.21 28.81
CA GLY A 751 -6.74 36.21 27.89
C GLY A 751 -6.84 36.56 26.40
N SER A 752 -6.42 35.62 25.55
CA SER A 752 -6.36 35.78 24.09
C SER A 752 -7.12 34.67 23.37
N ILE A 753 -7.75 35.02 22.25
CA ILE A 753 -8.37 34.06 21.32
C ILE A 753 -7.44 33.92 20.12
N LYS A 754 -7.10 32.69 19.73
CA LYS A 754 -6.34 32.40 18.50
C LYS A 754 -7.11 31.44 17.61
N ILE A 755 -7.21 31.81 16.33
CA ILE A 755 -7.88 31.01 15.31
C ILE A 755 -6.83 30.23 14.51
N TYR A 756 -7.10 28.96 14.29
CA TYR A 756 -6.37 28.03 13.43
C TYR A 756 -7.37 27.45 12.40
N ASN A 757 -6.91 26.82 11.32
CA ASN A 757 -7.70 26.57 10.09
C ASN A 757 -9.13 26.01 10.26
N LYS A 758 -9.43 25.24 11.33
CA LYS A 758 -10.78 24.75 11.66
C LYS A 758 -11.13 24.90 13.16
N GLU A 759 -10.31 25.60 13.93
CA GLU A 759 -10.35 25.54 15.39
C GLU A 759 -10.11 26.93 16.00
N CYS A 760 -10.91 27.32 16.99
CA CYS A 760 -10.65 28.51 17.81
C CYS A 760 -10.22 28.09 19.23
N VAL A 761 -9.23 28.79 19.78
CA VAL A 761 -8.64 28.44 21.07
C VAL A 761 -8.50 29.67 21.96
N TYR A 762 -9.24 29.68 23.06
CA TYR A 762 -9.07 30.63 24.16
C TYR A 762 -7.84 30.23 24.99
N LYS A 763 -7.00 31.19 25.39
CA LYS A 763 -5.79 30.97 26.17
C LYS A 763 -5.56 32.11 27.17
N VAL A 764 -5.58 31.77 28.46
CA VAL A 764 -5.21 32.63 29.59
C VAL A 764 -3.81 32.23 30.07
N ARG A 765 -2.94 33.20 30.36
CA ARG A 765 -1.50 32.93 30.61
C ARG A 765 -0.81 33.84 31.62
N SER A 766 -1.36 35.01 31.96
CA SER A 766 -0.82 35.82 33.05
C SER A 766 -1.28 35.25 34.39
N LEU A 767 -0.39 35.17 35.38
CA LEU A 767 -0.75 34.71 36.73
C LEU A 767 -1.91 35.52 37.33
N LYS A 768 -1.94 36.84 37.08
CA LYS A 768 -3.04 37.73 37.51
C LYS A 768 -4.38 37.41 36.83
N GLU A 769 -4.37 36.92 35.59
CA GLU A 769 -5.59 36.47 34.91
C GLU A 769 -6.02 35.07 35.37
N VAL A 770 -5.05 34.17 35.62
CA VAL A 770 -5.31 32.81 36.09
C VAL A 770 -5.99 32.81 37.46
N ALA A 771 -5.67 33.76 38.34
CA ALA A 771 -6.37 33.96 39.61
C ALA A 771 -7.89 34.17 39.46
N ILE A 772 -8.35 34.83 38.38
CA ILE A 772 -9.77 35.06 38.08
C ILE A 772 -10.46 33.76 37.61
N ILE A 773 -9.72 32.87 36.95
CA ILE A 773 -10.21 31.53 36.61
C ILE A 773 -10.35 30.67 37.87
N ILE A 774 -9.37 30.76 38.80
CA ILE A 774 -9.41 30.03 40.08
C ILE A 774 -10.58 30.51 40.96
N SER A 775 -10.78 31.82 41.13
CA SER A 775 -11.87 32.34 41.98
C SER A 775 -13.27 32.04 41.44
N HIS A 776 -13.42 31.78 40.13
CA HIS A 776 -14.66 31.23 39.57
C HIS A 776 -14.87 29.78 40.00
N PHE A 777 -13.86 28.90 39.86
CA PHE A 777 -14.00 27.49 40.22
C PHE A 777 -14.07 27.23 41.73
N ASP A 778 -13.47 28.10 42.55
CA ASP A 778 -13.62 28.08 44.00
C ASP A 778 -15.05 28.41 44.46
N LYS A 779 -15.85 29.08 43.61
CA LYS A 779 -17.27 29.38 43.86
C LYS A 779 -18.22 28.40 43.15
N TYR A 780 -17.80 27.85 42.00
CA TYR A 780 -18.58 26.96 41.15
C TYR A 780 -17.70 25.76 40.75
N ASN A 781 -17.75 24.70 41.56
CA ASN A 781 -16.87 23.53 41.41
C ASN A 781 -17.03 22.83 40.05
N LEU A 782 -15.94 22.20 39.57
CA LEU A 782 -16.00 21.18 38.53
C LEU A 782 -16.53 19.85 39.10
N MET A 783 -17.13 19.03 38.24
CA MET A 783 -17.84 17.80 38.59
C MET A 783 -17.20 16.53 38.00
N SER A 784 -16.53 16.62 36.86
CA SER A 784 -15.74 15.49 36.33
C SER A 784 -14.39 15.35 37.05
N GLN A 785 -13.67 14.27 36.76
CA GLN A 785 -12.29 14.04 37.19
C GLN A 785 -11.32 15.16 36.77
N LYS A 786 -11.72 16.10 35.89
CA LYS A 786 -10.99 17.35 35.62
C LYS A 786 -10.89 18.28 36.84
N ARG A 787 -11.75 18.12 37.87
CA ARG A 787 -11.56 18.77 39.17
C ARG A 787 -10.21 18.41 39.79
N ALA A 788 -9.77 17.16 39.67
CA ALA A 788 -8.43 16.76 40.12
C ALA A 788 -7.31 17.49 39.36
N ASP A 789 -7.47 17.70 38.04
CA ASP A 789 -6.54 18.51 37.25
C ASP A 789 -6.55 19.99 37.68
N PHE A 790 -7.70 20.52 38.10
CA PHE A 790 -7.82 21.87 38.66
C PHE A 790 -7.17 22.01 40.03
N ASP A 791 -7.38 21.06 40.95
CA ASP A 791 -6.84 21.10 42.31
C ASP A 791 -5.30 21.04 42.28
N LEU A 792 -4.72 20.15 41.45
CA LEU A 792 -3.27 20.10 41.21
C LEU A 792 -2.74 21.38 40.54
N PHE A 793 -3.50 21.97 39.61
CA PHE A 793 -3.14 23.25 38.98
C PHE A 793 -3.19 24.43 39.97
N LYS A 794 -4.17 24.44 40.89
CA LYS A 794 -4.29 25.43 41.98
C LYS A 794 -3.13 25.35 42.95
N LEU A 795 -2.70 24.14 43.33
CA LEU A 795 -1.48 23.93 44.14
C LEU A 795 -0.24 24.54 43.47
N ILE A 796 -0.06 24.32 42.17
CA ILE A 796 1.05 24.94 41.42
C ILE A 796 0.96 26.48 41.41
N VAL A 797 -0.23 27.06 41.21
CA VAL A 797 -0.39 28.52 41.23
C VAL A 797 -0.13 29.10 42.63
N ASN A 798 -0.52 28.41 43.70
CA ASN A 798 -0.19 28.81 45.07
C ASN A 798 1.33 28.79 45.31
N LYS A 799 2.03 27.72 44.95
CA LYS A 799 3.51 27.64 45.05
C LYS A 799 4.23 28.71 44.22
N LEU A 800 3.66 29.10 43.08
CA LEU A 800 4.18 30.21 42.26
C LEU A 800 3.99 31.57 42.92
N ASN A 801 2.83 31.82 43.55
CA ASN A 801 2.54 33.05 44.30
C ASN A 801 3.43 33.17 45.55
N ASN A 802 3.66 32.05 46.26
CA ASN A 802 4.58 31.94 47.40
C ASN A 802 6.07 32.07 47.03
N GLN A 803 6.40 32.23 45.74
CA GLN A 803 7.77 32.28 45.21
C GLN A 803 8.61 31.01 45.41
N GLU A 804 8.01 29.88 45.81
CA GLU A 804 8.69 28.59 46.04
C GLU A 804 9.44 28.07 44.80
N HIS A 805 9.00 28.48 43.60
CA HIS A 805 9.66 28.18 42.33
C HIS A 805 11.07 28.78 42.15
N LEU A 806 11.54 29.59 43.12
CA LEU A 806 12.91 30.09 43.18
C LEU A 806 13.88 29.11 43.87
N THR A 807 13.39 28.13 44.64
CA THR A 807 14.23 27.07 45.22
C THR A 807 14.23 25.83 44.33
N SER A 808 15.32 25.04 44.38
CA SER A 808 15.45 23.78 43.64
C SER A 808 14.36 22.78 44.03
N GLU A 809 14.10 22.63 45.33
CA GLU A 809 13.09 21.72 45.89
C GLU A 809 11.65 22.17 45.55
N GLY A 810 11.37 23.47 45.64
CA GLY A 810 10.07 24.02 45.27
C GLY A 810 9.79 23.92 43.78
N LEU A 811 10.81 24.13 42.93
CA LEU A 811 10.73 23.91 41.50
C LEU A 811 10.53 22.42 41.16
N GLN A 812 11.27 21.50 41.80
CA GLN A 812 11.12 20.06 41.66
C GLN A 812 9.67 19.62 41.99
N GLY A 813 9.14 20.02 43.15
CA GLY A 813 7.75 19.70 43.54
C GLY A 813 6.69 20.27 42.59
N ILE A 814 6.94 21.43 41.96
CA ILE A 814 6.07 21.96 40.89
C ILE A 814 6.17 21.11 39.62
N VAL A 815 7.35 20.59 39.28
CA VAL A 815 7.53 19.65 38.15
C VAL A 815 6.84 18.32 38.42
N ASP A 816 6.95 17.75 39.61
CA ASP A 816 6.32 16.47 39.99
C ASP A 816 4.78 16.51 39.89
N ILE A 817 4.16 17.60 40.36
CA ILE A 817 2.72 17.85 40.14
C ILE A 817 2.44 18.06 38.64
N GLY A 818 3.31 18.80 37.94
CA GLY A 818 3.17 19.11 36.52
C GLY A 818 3.31 17.89 35.59
N VAL A 819 4.09 16.88 35.97
CA VAL A 819 4.21 15.58 35.29
C VAL A 819 2.87 14.85 35.29
N SER A 820 2.17 14.84 36.44
CA SER A 820 0.83 14.26 36.57
C SER A 820 -0.26 15.01 35.79
N LEU A 821 -0.03 16.28 35.43
CA LEU A 821 -0.92 17.05 34.55
C LEU A 821 -0.60 16.83 33.06
N ASN A 822 0.53 17.35 32.57
CA ASN A 822 0.83 17.37 31.12
C ASN A 822 2.32 17.45 30.75
N LEU A 823 3.26 17.42 31.71
CA LEU A 823 4.70 17.55 31.42
C LEU A 823 5.41 16.20 31.19
N SER A 824 4.77 15.08 31.53
CA SER A 824 5.32 13.70 31.42
C SER A 824 5.85 13.30 30.03
N SER A 825 5.31 13.90 28.96
CA SER A 825 5.73 13.65 27.56
C SER A 825 6.81 14.62 27.05
N SER A 826 7.24 15.60 27.85
CA SER A 826 8.24 16.59 27.43
C SER A 826 9.67 16.07 27.63
N SER A 827 10.51 16.13 26.59
CA SER A 827 11.92 15.71 26.71
C SER A 827 12.62 16.49 27.81
N LEU A 828 12.38 17.80 27.86
CA LEU A 828 13.06 18.72 28.76
C LEU A 828 12.93 18.36 30.24
N VAL A 829 11.82 17.76 30.65
CA VAL A 829 11.67 17.28 32.04
C VAL A 829 12.51 16.02 32.27
N LYS A 830 12.56 15.09 31.32
CA LYS A 830 13.46 13.92 31.37
C LYS A 830 14.94 14.33 31.34
N ASP A 831 15.26 15.37 30.58
CA ASP A 831 16.63 15.87 30.37
C ASP A 831 17.17 16.60 31.62
N ASN A 832 16.33 17.29 32.40
CA ASN A 832 16.76 18.14 33.54
C ASN A 832 16.28 17.65 34.93
N PHE A 833 15.25 16.82 35.00
CA PHE A 833 14.64 16.34 36.24
C PHE A 833 14.42 14.80 36.16
N PRO A 834 15.50 14.00 36.13
CA PRO A 834 15.40 12.54 35.90
C PRO A 834 14.69 11.78 37.03
N ASN A 835 14.70 12.33 38.26
CA ASN A 835 14.18 11.67 39.46
C ASN A 835 12.72 12.07 39.78
N THR A 836 11.94 12.58 38.81
CA THR A 836 10.55 13.02 39.05
C THR A 836 9.63 11.87 39.42
N ILE A 837 8.82 12.07 40.46
CA ILE A 837 7.80 11.12 40.93
C ILE A 837 6.42 11.75 40.70
N PRO A 838 5.55 11.17 39.86
CA PRO A 838 4.24 11.75 39.57
C PRO A 838 3.34 11.73 40.81
N VAL A 839 2.91 12.92 41.25
CA VAL A 839 1.95 13.06 42.36
C VAL A 839 0.62 12.39 42.00
N ALA A 840 0.07 11.56 42.89
CA ALA A 840 -1.19 10.87 42.67
C ALA A 840 -2.34 11.87 42.44
N ARG A 841 -3.17 11.62 41.42
CA ARG A 841 -4.38 12.42 41.15
C ARG A 841 -5.44 12.07 42.20
N PRO A 842 -6.05 13.05 42.91
CA PRO A 842 -7.18 12.76 43.79
C PRO A 842 -8.38 12.20 42.98
N LEU A 843 -9.17 11.31 43.58
CA LEU A 843 -10.41 10.82 42.99
C LEU A 843 -11.56 11.73 43.37
N VAL A 844 -12.33 12.18 42.38
CA VAL A 844 -13.61 12.88 42.61
C VAL A 844 -14.68 11.83 42.91
N LYS A 845 -15.38 11.99 44.04
CA LYS A 845 -16.49 11.14 44.47
C LYS A 845 -17.73 11.95 44.79
N ASP A 846 -18.86 11.27 44.91
CA ASP A 846 -20.11 11.80 45.48
C ASP A 846 -20.61 13.06 44.72
N ILE A 847 -20.61 12.96 43.39
CA ILE A 847 -20.96 14.05 42.48
C ILE A 847 -22.46 14.38 42.63
N VAL A 848 -22.74 15.61 43.08
CA VAL A 848 -24.08 16.22 43.06
C VAL A 848 -24.04 17.42 42.13
N ILE A 849 -24.77 17.36 41.01
CA ILE A 849 -24.90 18.50 40.10
C ILE A 849 -25.88 19.51 40.72
N PRO A 850 -25.46 20.74 41.06
CA PRO A 850 -26.26 21.69 41.83
C PRO A 850 -27.23 22.53 40.98
N ASP A 851 -27.02 22.58 39.66
CA ASP A 851 -27.86 23.33 38.72
C ASP A 851 -27.93 22.60 37.36
N PRO A 852 -29.13 22.34 36.81
CA PRO A 852 -29.31 21.79 35.46
C PRO A 852 -28.59 22.54 34.32
N GLU A 853 -28.30 23.84 34.45
CA GLU A 853 -27.51 24.59 33.46
C GLU A 853 -26.11 23.99 33.24
N TRP A 854 -25.52 23.35 34.25
CA TRP A 854 -24.25 22.64 34.11
C TRP A 854 -24.34 21.55 33.03
N ILE A 855 -25.46 20.81 32.98
CA ILE A 855 -25.68 19.73 32.00
C ILE A 855 -25.80 20.31 30.59
N ALA A 856 -26.49 21.44 30.42
CA ALA A 856 -26.55 22.14 29.14
C ALA A 856 -25.16 22.63 28.66
N GLY A 857 -24.33 23.12 29.59
CA GLY A 857 -22.94 23.47 29.33
C GLY A 857 -22.08 22.27 28.91
N PHE A 858 -22.13 21.19 29.70
CA PHE A 858 -21.37 19.96 29.44
C PHE A 858 -21.75 19.30 28.12
N VAL A 859 -23.06 19.23 27.81
CA VAL A 859 -23.58 18.67 26.56
C VAL A 859 -23.24 19.56 25.35
N SER A 860 -23.18 20.89 25.52
CA SER A 860 -22.65 21.80 24.49
C SER A 860 -21.21 21.42 24.09
N GLY A 861 -20.39 20.88 25.00
CA GLY A 861 -19.04 20.39 24.71
C GLY A 861 -18.94 18.89 24.33
N ARG A 862 -19.59 17.97 25.06
CA ARG A 862 -19.47 16.50 24.87
C ARG A 862 -20.70 15.75 24.35
N GLY A 863 -21.83 16.42 24.15
CA GLY A 863 -23.02 15.83 23.55
C GLY A 863 -22.90 15.54 22.04
N SER A 864 -23.70 14.61 21.54
CA SER A 864 -23.94 14.34 20.12
C SER A 864 -25.39 13.89 19.92
N PHE A 865 -26.06 14.51 18.94
CA PHE A 865 -27.42 14.20 18.53
C PHE A 865 -27.37 13.49 17.19
N SER A 866 -27.83 12.24 17.11
CA SER A 866 -27.71 11.43 15.89
C SER A 866 -29.01 10.76 15.48
N ILE A 867 -29.30 10.87 14.18
CA ILE A 867 -30.39 10.18 13.49
C ILE A 867 -29.82 8.98 12.74
N TYR A 868 -30.30 7.77 13.05
CA TYR A 868 -30.12 6.60 12.20
C TYR A 868 -31.39 6.41 11.35
N ALA A 869 -31.22 6.17 10.06
CA ALA A 869 -32.32 5.94 9.12
C ALA A 869 -31.87 4.91 8.08
N SER A 870 -32.62 3.83 7.95
CA SER A 870 -32.28 2.69 7.07
C SER A 870 -32.52 2.99 5.59
N GLN A 871 -31.91 2.16 4.75
CA GLN A 871 -32.22 2.01 3.32
C GLN A 871 -32.94 0.69 3.00
N SER A 872 -33.10 -0.22 3.96
CA SER A 872 -33.89 -1.44 3.81
C SER A 872 -35.38 -1.16 3.65
N VAL A 873 -36.12 -2.16 3.14
CA VAL A 873 -37.58 -2.11 2.88
C VAL A 873 -38.37 -1.67 4.13
N ASP A 874 -37.96 -2.13 5.31
CA ASP A 874 -38.51 -1.78 6.63
C ASP A 874 -38.48 -0.27 6.98
N LYS A 875 -37.75 0.56 6.23
CA LYS A 875 -37.53 2.01 6.47
C LYS A 875 -37.08 2.44 7.89
N ARG A 876 -36.71 1.53 8.78
CA ARG A 876 -36.47 1.80 10.22
C ARG A 876 -35.69 3.10 10.47
N VAL A 877 -36.26 3.99 11.28
CA VAL A 877 -35.65 5.22 11.79
C VAL A 877 -35.48 5.09 13.30
N SER A 878 -34.36 5.57 13.84
CA SER A 878 -34.16 5.69 15.29
C SER A 878 -33.32 6.92 15.64
N LEU A 879 -33.70 7.58 16.74
CA LEU A 879 -32.93 8.68 17.32
C LEU A 879 -31.96 8.14 18.37
N SER A 880 -30.87 8.86 18.56
CA SER A 880 -29.89 8.57 19.62
C SER A 880 -29.27 9.85 20.14
N PHE A 881 -29.36 10.04 21.45
CA PHE A 881 -28.58 11.03 22.20
C PHE A 881 -27.38 10.33 22.82
N ARG A 882 -26.20 10.96 22.75
CA ARG A 882 -24.95 10.43 23.28
C ARG A 882 -24.13 11.51 23.96
N VAL A 883 -23.45 11.17 25.04
CA VAL A 883 -22.40 12.00 25.66
C VAL A 883 -21.17 11.14 25.85
N PHE A 884 -20.00 11.61 25.43
CA PHE A 884 -18.76 10.83 25.42
C PHE A 884 -17.64 11.52 26.21
N GLN A 885 -16.80 10.73 26.88
CA GLN A 885 -15.62 11.19 27.60
C GLN A 885 -14.48 10.19 27.42
N TYR A 886 -13.24 10.66 27.46
CA TYR A 886 -12.04 9.83 27.39
C TYR A 886 -11.40 9.73 28.78
N GLU A 887 -10.97 8.53 29.17
CA GLU A 887 -10.23 8.29 30.41
C GLU A 887 -8.87 9.00 30.36
N LEU A 888 -8.58 9.82 31.38
CA LEU A 888 -7.32 10.53 31.53
C LEU A 888 -6.59 10.04 32.78
N GLY A 889 -5.46 9.36 32.58
CA GLY A 889 -4.62 8.85 33.67
C GLY A 889 -5.13 7.58 34.36
N GLY A 890 -6.09 6.86 33.77
CA GLY A 890 -6.60 5.59 34.29
C GLY A 890 -7.74 5.70 35.33
N ALA A 891 -8.11 6.91 35.74
CA ALA A 891 -9.36 7.16 36.45
C ALA A 891 -10.53 7.20 35.45
N LYS A 892 -11.66 6.58 35.81
CA LYS A 892 -12.91 6.58 35.03
C LYS A 892 -13.89 7.61 35.57
N ASP A 893 -14.47 8.43 34.69
CA ASP A 893 -15.64 9.29 34.99
C ASP A 893 -16.95 8.46 35.15
N ASP A 894 -16.86 7.24 35.72
CA ASP A 894 -17.97 6.30 35.87
C ASP A 894 -19.08 6.86 36.77
N GLU A 895 -18.71 7.54 37.86
CA GLU A 895 -19.65 8.14 38.80
C GLU A 895 -20.46 9.28 38.15
N LEU A 896 -19.82 10.08 37.29
CA LEU A 896 -20.48 11.18 36.56
C LEU A 896 -21.56 10.65 35.58
N PHE A 897 -21.26 9.57 34.85
CA PHE A 897 -22.26 9.01 33.92
C PHE A 897 -23.32 8.15 34.62
N LYS A 898 -22.99 7.50 35.75
CA LYS A 898 -24.00 6.90 36.64
C LYS A 898 -24.96 7.98 37.16
N PHE A 899 -24.44 9.13 37.60
CA PHE A 899 -25.27 10.28 37.99
C PHE A 899 -26.17 10.75 36.84
N LEU A 900 -25.65 10.91 35.61
CA LEU A 900 -26.48 11.30 34.46
C LEU A 900 -27.59 10.28 34.15
N GLY A 901 -27.33 8.99 34.33
CA GLY A 901 -28.35 7.93 34.22
C GLY A 901 -29.43 8.03 35.29
N TYR A 902 -29.07 8.31 36.54
CA TYR A 902 -30.03 8.57 37.62
C TYR A 902 -30.82 9.87 37.42
N PHE A 903 -30.15 10.95 37.03
CA PHE A 903 -30.74 12.29 36.83
C PHE A 903 -31.83 12.30 35.75
N PHE A 904 -31.56 11.67 34.60
CA PHE A 904 -32.58 11.50 33.56
C PHE A 904 -33.49 10.28 33.80
N ASN A 905 -33.18 9.44 34.78
CA ASN A 905 -33.83 8.15 35.05
C ASN A 905 -34.05 7.33 33.76
N CYS A 906 -33.01 7.26 32.92
CA CYS A 906 -32.93 6.49 31.68
C CYS A 906 -31.52 6.52 31.07
N GLY A 907 -31.25 5.62 30.12
CA GLY A 907 -30.01 5.56 29.36
C GLY A 907 -29.01 4.52 29.86
N ASN A 908 -28.14 4.06 28.96
CA ASN A 908 -27.20 2.98 29.22
C ASN A 908 -25.74 3.48 29.13
N LEU A 909 -24.84 2.81 29.84
CA LEU A 909 -23.39 3.03 29.76
C LEU A 909 -22.76 2.05 28.78
N ASN A 910 -22.08 2.58 27.76
CA ASN A 910 -21.29 1.82 26.80
C ASN A 910 -19.80 2.08 27.04
N TYR A 911 -19.05 1.01 27.33
CA TYR A 911 -17.60 1.03 27.49
C TYR A 911 -16.92 0.69 26.15
N HIS A 912 -15.89 1.46 25.80
CA HIS A 912 -15.04 1.19 24.63
C HIS A 912 -13.58 1.13 25.05
N GLU A 913 -13.09 -0.09 25.30
CA GLU A 913 -11.74 -0.37 25.78
C GLU A 913 -10.66 0.13 24.81
N ASP A 914 -10.81 -0.15 23.50
CA ASP A 914 -9.90 0.30 22.42
C ASP A 914 -9.61 1.81 22.43
N LYS A 915 -10.59 2.60 22.89
CA LYS A 915 -10.57 4.07 22.86
C LYS A 915 -10.43 4.69 24.24
N LYS A 916 -10.39 3.87 25.30
CA LYS A 916 -10.44 4.30 26.69
C LYS A 916 -11.51 5.37 26.90
N ALA A 917 -12.74 5.03 26.56
CA ALA A 917 -13.84 5.97 26.52
C ALA A 917 -15.14 5.39 27.08
N VAL A 918 -15.83 6.20 27.89
CA VAL A 918 -17.18 5.91 28.40
C VAL A 918 -18.18 6.75 27.61
N ILE A 919 -19.26 6.12 27.17
CA ILE A 919 -20.33 6.80 26.43
C ILE A 919 -21.67 6.51 27.10
N PHE A 920 -22.35 7.55 27.58
CA PHE A 920 -23.74 7.48 27.99
C PHE A 920 -24.64 7.60 26.76
N VAL A 921 -25.62 6.71 26.62
CA VAL A 921 -26.42 6.53 25.39
C VAL A 921 -27.91 6.40 25.73
N ILE A 922 -28.75 7.26 25.13
CA ILE A 922 -30.21 7.12 25.14
C ILE A 922 -30.70 6.85 23.71
N ARG A 923 -31.53 5.80 23.54
CA ARG A 923 -32.11 5.38 22.24
C ARG A 923 -33.63 5.18 22.26
N LYS A 924 -34.26 5.04 23.43
CA LYS A 924 -35.71 4.84 23.53
C LYS A 924 -36.41 6.13 23.11
N PHE A 925 -37.37 6.05 22.19
CA PHE A 925 -38.01 7.24 21.66
C PHE A 925 -38.83 7.99 22.73
N GLU A 926 -39.52 7.27 23.61
CA GLU A 926 -40.27 7.83 24.74
C GLU A 926 -39.39 8.67 25.68
N ASP A 927 -38.22 8.16 26.07
CA ASP A 927 -37.27 8.89 26.93
C ASP A 927 -36.72 10.14 26.21
N ILE A 928 -36.44 10.02 24.91
CA ILE A 928 -36.00 11.15 24.08
C ILE A 928 -37.06 12.25 24.03
N ASN A 929 -38.31 11.87 23.77
CA ASN A 929 -39.42 12.80 23.52
C ASN A 929 -39.94 13.44 24.82
N HIS A 930 -40.08 12.67 25.90
CA HIS A 930 -40.70 13.15 27.15
C HIS A 930 -39.70 13.65 28.20
N LYS A 931 -38.42 13.29 28.11
CA LYS A 931 -37.38 13.74 29.07
C LYS A 931 -36.33 14.64 28.43
N ILE A 932 -35.71 14.20 27.33
CA ILE A 932 -34.52 14.86 26.79
C ILE A 932 -34.82 16.14 26.00
N ILE A 933 -35.84 16.14 25.13
CA ILE A 933 -36.22 17.34 24.37
C ILE A 933 -36.75 18.45 25.30
N PRO A 934 -37.73 18.21 26.21
CA PRO A 934 -38.22 19.24 27.12
C PRO A 934 -37.14 19.80 28.06
N PHE A 935 -36.16 18.97 28.46
CA PHE A 935 -35.03 19.42 29.27
C PHE A 935 -34.17 20.47 28.55
N PHE A 936 -33.79 20.24 27.29
CA PHE A 936 -32.93 21.18 26.54
C PHE A 936 -33.68 22.35 25.90
N ASP A 937 -35.00 22.27 25.75
CA ASP A 937 -35.83 23.45 25.45
C ASP A 937 -35.93 24.40 26.67
N LYS A 938 -35.95 23.85 27.90
CA LYS A 938 -35.87 24.64 29.15
C LYS A 938 -34.46 25.16 29.43
N TYR A 939 -33.45 24.30 29.34
CA TYR A 939 -32.04 24.60 29.62
C TYR A 939 -31.22 24.58 28.32
N LYS A 940 -31.18 25.73 27.64
CA LYS A 940 -30.72 25.84 26.25
C LYS A 940 -29.23 25.55 26.07
N ILE A 941 -28.94 24.57 25.21
CA ILE A 941 -27.61 24.32 24.62
C ILE A 941 -27.15 25.55 23.82
N LYS A 942 -25.85 25.85 23.79
CA LYS A 942 -25.26 26.90 22.93
C LYS A 942 -24.31 26.33 21.87
N GLY A 943 -23.88 27.18 20.93
CA GLY A 943 -22.96 26.82 19.85
C GLY A 943 -23.62 26.07 18.69
N VAL A 944 -22.81 25.46 17.83
CA VAL A 944 -23.26 24.69 16.65
C VAL A 944 -24.23 23.57 17.05
N LYS A 945 -24.00 22.94 18.20
CA LYS A 945 -24.82 21.81 18.68
C LYS A 945 -26.26 22.20 19.00
N TYR A 946 -26.54 23.47 19.25
CA TYR A 946 -27.93 23.95 19.38
C TYR A 946 -28.70 23.82 18.05
N LYS A 947 -28.02 23.99 16.90
CA LYS A 947 -28.60 23.71 15.58
C LYS A 947 -28.81 22.21 15.39
N ASP A 948 -27.84 21.38 15.79
CA ASP A 948 -27.99 19.92 15.74
C ASP A 948 -29.14 19.42 16.63
N PHE A 949 -29.34 20.02 17.81
CA PHE A 949 -30.49 19.73 18.67
C PHE A 949 -31.82 20.13 18.04
N LYS A 950 -31.92 21.31 17.40
CA LYS A 950 -33.14 21.73 16.69
C LYS A 950 -33.52 20.78 15.56
N ASP A 951 -32.58 20.52 14.65
CA ASP A 951 -32.78 19.60 13.52
C ASP A 951 -33.18 18.18 14.03
N TRP A 952 -32.60 17.74 15.15
CA TRP A 952 -32.96 16.46 15.81
C TRP A 952 -34.36 16.47 16.45
N SER A 953 -34.80 17.61 17.01
CA SER A 953 -36.15 17.80 17.57
C SER A 953 -37.22 17.86 16.47
N GLU A 954 -36.93 18.45 15.30
CA GLU A 954 -37.80 18.35 14.12
C GLU A 954 -37.96 16.90 13.66
N ALA A 955 -36.86 16.14 13.58
CA ALA A 955 -36.92 14.71 13.26
C ALA A 955 -37.72 13.89 14.30
N ALA A 956 -37.71 14.27 15.58
CA ALA A 956 -38.53 13.64 16.62
C ALA A 956 -40.03 13.86 16.37
N LYS A 957 -40.45 15.07 15.99
CA LYS A 957 -41.86 15.40 15.67
C LYS A 957 -42.39 14.62 14.45
N ILE A 958 -41.54 14.37 13.45
CA ILE A 958 -41.89 13.51 12.29
C ILE A 958 -42.00 12.03 12.70
N ILE A 959 -41.31 11.60 13.76
CA ILE A 959 -41.43 10.25 14.31
C ILE A 959 -42.70 10.13 15.16
N GLU A 960 -42.96 11.08 16.06
CA GLU A 960 -44.13 11.18 16.94
C GLU A 960 -45.45 11.18 16.15
N SER A 961 -45.54 12.01 15.11
CA SER A 961 -46.67 12.07 14.17
C SER A 961 -46.82 10.83 13.27
N LYS A 962 -45.94 9.82 13.41
CA LYS A 962 -45.84 8.61 12.55
C LYS A 962 -45.56 8.86 11.06
N ASN A 963 -45.42 10.13 10.64
CA ASN A 963 -45.11 10.52 9.26
C ASN A 963 -43.81 9.91 8.71
N HIS A 964 -42.87 9.51 9.58
CA HIS A 964 -41.67 8.75 9.22
C HIS A 964 -41.92 7.42 8.47
N LEU A 965 -43.12 6.84 8.55
CA LEU A 965 -43.52 5.65 7.78
C LEU A 965 -43.78 5.96 6.30
N THR A 966 -44.21 7.19 6.01
CA THR A 966 -44.42 7.68 4.64
C THR A 966 -43.10 7.82 3.89
N GLN A 967 -43.15 7.80 2.55
CA GLN A 967 -41.94 8.01 1.75
C GLN A 967 -41.42 9.46 1.84
N GLU A 968 -42.31 10.42 2.02
CA GLU A 968 -42.00 11.85 2.11
C GLU A 968 -41.34 12.18 3.45
N GLY A 969 -41.94 11.78 4.58
CA GLY A 969 -41.38 11.96 5.92
C GLY A 969 -40.02 11.26 6.09
N HIS A 970 -39.83 10.06 5.52
CA HIS A 970 -38.52 9.39 5.53
C HIS A 970 -37.46 10.14 4.71
N ASN A 971 -37.85 10.73 3.58
CA ASN A 971 -36.96 11.58 2.77
C ASN A 971 -36.67 12.93 3.45
N GLU A 972 -37.61 13.49 4.20
CA GLU A 972 -37.38 14.69 5.00
C GLU A 972 -36.43 14.42 6.17
N ILE A 973 -36.62 13.35 6.93
CA ILE A 973 -35.66 12.94 7.98
C ILE A 973 -34.25 12.72 7.40
N ARG A 974 -34.15 12.21 6.16
CA ARG A 974 -32.87 12.12 5.43
C ARG A 974 -32.30 13.50 5.03
N ARG A 975 -33.13 14.48 4.69
CA ARG A 975 -32.73 15.87 4.43
C ARG A 975 -32.21 16.54 5.70
N ILE A 976 -32.96 16.44 6.80
CA ILE A 976 -32.58 16.92 8.14
C ILE A 976 -31.24 16.32 8.57
N ARG A 977 -31.09 14.98 8.49
CA ARG A 977 -29.84 14.28 8.84
C ARG A 977 -28.61 14.78 8.05
N LYS A 978 -28.76 15.20 6.79
CA LYS A 978 -27.66 15.77 5.98
C LYS A 978 -27.19 17.13 6.48
N ASN A 979 -28.00 17.86 7.25
CA ASN A 979 -27.63 19.17 7.77
C ASN A 979 -26.93 19.10 9.13
N MET A 980 -26.74 17.93 9.75
CA MET A 980 -26.31 17.79 11.14
C MET A 980 -24.83 17.36 11.33
N ASN A 981 -24.28 17.67 12.51
CA ASN A 981 -22.96 17.25 12.99
C ASN A 981 -21.82 17.56 11.98
N SER A 982 -21.12 16.53 11.50
CA SER A 982 -20.00 16.61 10.55
C SER A 982 -20.42 16.94 9.12
N TYR A 983 -21.71 16.87 8.79
CA TYR A 983 -22.25 17.24 7.48
C TYR A 983 -22.72 18.69 7.43
N ARG A 984 -22.85 19.37 8.59
CA ARG A 984 -23.18 20.80 8.67
C ARG A 984 -21.99 21.64 8.19
N LEU A 985 -22.11 22.22 7.00
CA LEU A 985 -21.15 23.17 6.43
C LEU A 985 -21.01 24.44 7.29
#